data_AF-A0A1I7V0X8-F1
#
_entry.id   AF-A0A1I7V0X8-F1
#
_cell.length_a   1.000
_cell.length_b   1.000
_cell.length_c   1.000
_cell.angle_alpha   90.00
_cell.angle_beta   90.00
_cell.angle_gamma   90.00
#
_symmetry.space_group_name_H-M   'P 1'
#
loop_
_entity.id
_entity.type
_entity.pdbx_description
1 polymer ?
#
loop_
_entity_poly.entity_id
_entity_poly.type
_entity_poly.pdbx_seq_one_letter_code
_entity_poly.pdbx_strand_id
1 'polypeptide(L)'
;MCRACRYSKCLEAGMNPMGVQQKPEASLMLAKMNDAYRNLLATRITVLRGRSLFPRAIDYREAIEQGIKDVPLVANWVSQCFGKDFRELKEKNVLFENFYTRFCQLEITFTSHLKKTPDLIQLPSGDYIDMENLDRFYKDEQQMGKEEIERLFKPFYTMQKRSLILPMISLNLDHFEFLALCTLILWDTSLEGLSKETVLLSAKVKDQVMKELAAHLKNSIKMAAIVNLLPAVERCVRKFQEDMEMTQIFDIYKSSKQFYDLVNGNFFQNGEMLAAINEKTLVHWREGERPQELSLPLQSPDTVAYIHLSPTGFHAIVSTKLGQNFYIHVKSNTVHHLKKLKCLVTAVGWNPDYSKETEVTGPILMGSVKGSVIEMNVGSSGMMTCLKELIGQVALVSEQRAAGGTVAATAAITDIQLFQLTDDDATSPKPKKWLTIIAQMARLIVLSTELDPPAPPVKIGGFTSSASLQAGLMNLNLAEAPPTTTFHTLFQSPLSHTITASKFSEKFKNGYLTMHPMIDPKRYAWISPDGISIGRVNVYAERIQDVLEEEFNIEHRLIEGRLEPPTGIALTDYHILLAYSTRLLALSLLPPHNVALEDAWNQELGPSIGFQTDTTTEFYWLYTSTVAMKYGTNDEARYIWKTYLDRGDYVKALQIARMRKEIEPDALEMVLRRQADFYIQEKNYTAAAEILAQSSEPFESVVLKFLTNSSERKMGLKTLLDKKLERLTRHEDKMRRDALVMWLLNVQLEELAEMRRMKAHSQDPGYGEKLKDTTDHVQRYFMRKNVIESIQTNREAVYRMCVAHADFEMQLFFAHAVKDLRTEIEILMLREQYIEVLELLRSQRISELTYEMLPLLIEHIPKQIIVFLIQTPEISPHKLTPCISLCVKNLEMAIPAIKYLETVFKFQNPNADSKTLHNIYLHLLAKFRKERVLPYLESHGTIRSEIPYDLDFAMRTMEQFNLEEPIVFLYTVAGMYGDAVEKALGFSVDLAKRCALQIEDTEPWLLEQEDYCRQKLDEKGKKAIWLKIGQYYVARGETEQCIQLIQESDHLISIQDLLPIIPKFTKIGTLKPVIVDFLMRNKERLEKLERNMKEATDIASEIRDKQERLKNRTTVVKPSDICAHCTRPISGRPFNVHSCRHFFHRECLESAMIPFLTPEDVSRMRGLIGEEERCLGQMKAEQLAGNQKGGREKQEKYLRIATAISAILGSECPLCGDIAISLIDKPFMSDEEFAVDLNSWIL
;
A
#
# COMPACT_ATOMS: atom_id res chain seq x y z
N MET A 1 -22.17 -3.41 -20.27
CA MET A 1 -22.88 -2.38 -19.46
C MET A 1 -22.11 -2.21 -18.15
N CYS A 2 -21.63 -1.01 -17.81
CA CYS A 2 -20.84 -0.79 -16.59
C CYS A 2 -21.66 -1.05 -15.31
N ARG A 3 -21.03 -1.32 -14.14
CA ARG A 3 -21.77 -1.60 -12.88
C ARG A 3 -22.75 -0.49 -12.50
N ALA A 4 -22.38 0.77 -12.72
CA ALA A 4 -23.26 1.92 -12.50
C ALA A 4 -24.42 1.96 -13.52
N CYS A 5 -24.14 1.60 -14.77
CA CYS A 5 -25.10 1.54 -15.86
C CYS A 5 -26.12 0.41 -15.68
N ARG A 6 -25.70 -0.72 -15.09
CA ARG A 6 -26.58 -1.84 -14.70
C ARG A 6 -27.46 -1.47 -13.51
N TYR A 7 -26.90 -0.77 -12.51
CA TYR A 7 -27.66 -0.28 -11.36
C TYR A 7 -28.73 0.75 -11.75
N SER A 8 -28.44 1.69 -12.65
CA SER A 8 -29.45 2.66 -13.10
C SER A 8 -30.60 1.98 -13.84
N LYS A 9 -30.32 0.99 -14.70
CA LYS A 9 -31.37 0.24 -15.40
C LYS A 9 -32.22 -0.63 -14.47
N CYS A 10 -31.63 -1.20 -13.42
CA CYS A 10 -32.39 -1.94 -12.40
C CYS A 10 -33.34 -1.04 -11.61
N LEU A 11 -32.93 0.21 -11.32
CA LEU A 11 -33.81 1.20 -10.69
C LEU A 11 -34.89 1.72 -11.65
N GLU A 12 -34.55 1.93 -12.92
CA GLU A 12 -35.52 2.30 -13.98
C GLU A 12 -36.58 1.20 -14.21
N ALA A 13 -36.22 -0.07 -13.97
CA ALA A 13 -37.14 -1.21 -13.99
C ALA A 13 -37.97 -1.37 -12.70
N GLY A 14 -37.84 -0.46 -11.73
CA GLY A 14 -38.64 -0.45 -10.49
C GLY A 14 -38.17 -1.42 -9.40
N MET A 15 -36.95 -1.97 -9.50
CA MET A 15 -36.43 -2.89 -8.49
C MET A 15 -36.01 -2.16 -7.21
N ASN A 16 -36.27 -2.77 -6.05
CA ASN A 16 -35.95 -2.20 -4.74
C ASN A 16 -34.43 -1.91 -4.62
N PRO A 17 -34.01 -0.64 -4.39
CA PRO A 17 -32.60 -0.24 -4.31
C PRO A 17 -31.79 -1.06 -3.30
N MET A 18 -32.43 -1.56 -2.24
CA MET A 18 -31.79 -2.37 -1.19
C MET A 18 -31.56 -3.83 -1.59
N GLY A 19 -32.27 -4.36 -2.59
CA GLY A 19 -32.14 -5.75 -3.04
C GLY A 19 -31.11 -5.96 -4.16
N VAL A 20 -30.79 -4.92 -4.93
CA VAL A 20 -29.97 -5.02 -6.16
C VAL A 20 -28.45 -4.99 -5.89
N GLN A 21 -28.04 -4.66 -4.66
CA GLN A 21 -26.67 -4.90 -4.18
C GLN A 21 -26.69 -5.46 -2.75
N GLN A 22 -26.74 -6.78 -2.62
CA GLN A 22 -26.19 -7.41 -1.42
C GLN A 22 -24.66 -7.29 -1.50
N LYS A 23 -24.09 -6.36 -0.73
CA LYS A 23 -22.65 -6.39 -0.42
C LYS A 23 -22.37 -7.66 0.40
N PRO A 24 -21.22 -8.33 0.23
CA PRO A 24 -20.79 -9.33 1.19
C PRO A 24 -20.69 -8.66 2.56
N GLU A 25 -21.26 -9.29 3.59
CA GLU A 25 -21.24 -8.83 4.97
C GLU A 25 -19.79 -8.72 5.47
N ALA A 26 -19.20 -7.54 5.32
CA ALA A 26 -18.05 -7.08 6.07
C ALA A 26 -18.48 -5.77 6.75
N SER A 27 -18.45 -5.74 8.08
CA SER A 27 -18.84 -4.59 8.88
C SER A 27 -17.96 -3.36 8.59
N LEU A 28 -18.38 -2.47 7.68
CA LEU A 28 -17.71 -1.19 7.47
C LEU A 28 -18.00 -0.25 8.65
N MET A 29 -16.95 0.22 9.31
CA MET A 29 -17.02 1.13 10.44
C MET A 29 -17.67 2.46 10.05
N LEU A 30 -17.34 3.00 8.87
CA LEU A 30 -17.90 4.28 8.40
C LEU A 30 -19.42 4.21 8.14
N ALA A 31 -19.95 3.04 7.78
CA ALA A 31 -21.40 2.87 7.60
C ALA A 31 -22.15 2.96 8.93
N LYS A 32 -21.64 2.30 9.98
CA LYS A 32 -22.18 2.40 11.35
C LYS A 32 -22.10 3.84 11.87
N MET A 33 -20.98 4.52 11.62
CA MET A 33 -20.82 5.92 11.99
C MET A 33 -21.83 6.84 11.28
N ASN A 34 -22.13 6.58 10.01
CA ASN A 34 -23.08 7.37 9.24
C ASN A 34 -24.52 7.23 9.77
N ASP A 35 -24.93 6.02 10.15
CA ASP A 35 -26.24 5.81 10.78
C ASP A 35 -26.32 6.49 12.16
N ALA A 36 -25.25 6.39 12.96
CA ALA A 36 -25.15 7.09 14.24
C ALA A 36 -25.17 8.62 14.05
N TYR A 37 -24.52 9.14 13.01
CA TYR A 37 -24.47 10.57 12.71
C TYR A 37 -25.83 11.12 12.29
N ARG A 38 -26.61 10.36 11.50
CA ARG A 38 -28.00 10.72 11.18
C ARG A 38 -28.88 10.80 12.43
N ASN A 39 -28.71 9.87 13.36
CA ASN A 39 -29.41 9.91 14.64
C ASN A 39 -29.00 11.12 15.48
N LEU A 40 -27.72 11.51 15.47
CA LEU A 40 -27.24 12.72 16.14
C LEU A 40 -27.92 13.97 15.56
N LEU A 41 -27.96 14.11 14.23
CA LEU A 41 -28.61 15.24 13.55
C LEU A 41 -30.12 15.33 13.91
N ALA A 42 -30.83 14.20 13.90
CA ALA A 42 -32.24 14.16 14.29
C ALA A 42 -32.45 14.58 15.77
N THR A 43 -31.56 14.12 16.65
CA THR A 43 -31.60 14.44 18.10
C THR A 43 -31.29 15.92 18.37
N ARG A 44 -30.34 16.51 17.63
CA ARG A 44 -29.97 17.92 17.78
C ARG A 44 -31.11 18.86 17.44
N ILE A 45 -31.89 18.54 16.41
CA ILE A 45 -33.06 19.34 16.03
C ILE A 45 -34.07 19.44 17.18
N THR A 46 -34.28 18.35 17.94
CA THR A 46 -35.22 18.35 19.07
C THR A 46 -34.64 19.01 20.32
N VAL A 47 -33.34 18.81 20.60
CA VAL A 47 -32.69 19.29 21.83
C VAL A 47 -32.23 20.75 21.74
N LEU A 48 -31.66 21.18 20.61
CA LEU A 48 -31.05 22.51 20.48
C LEU A 48 -32.03 23.59 20.04
N ARG A 49 -33.09 23.25 19.29
CA ARG A 49 -33.97 24.22 18.61
C ARG A 49 -35.28 24.54 19.33
N GLY A 50 -35.68 23.76 20.33
CA GLY A 50 -36.98 23.93 20.99
C GLY A 50 -38.15 23.92 19.99
N ARG A 51 -39.12 24.84 20.12
CA ARG A 51 -40.38 24.88 19.33
C ARG A 51 -40.29 25.59 17.96
N SER A 52 -39.14 26.13 17.56
CA SER A 52 -39.02 26.88 16.29
C SER A 52 -38.70 25.98 15.10
N LEU A 53 -39.49 26.06 14.02
CA LEU A 53 -39.39 25.19 12.83
C LEU A 53 -38.47 25.72 11.72
N PHE A 54 -38.02 26.98 11.77
CA PHE A 54 -37.29 27.63 10.66
C PHE A 54 -35.90 28.14 11.08
N PRO A 55 -34.87 28.02 10.20
CA PRO A 55 -33.55 28.64 10.39
C PRO A 55 -33.60 30.15 10.61
N ARG A 56 -32.92 30.62 11.65
CA ARG A 56 -32.75 32.05 11.96
C ARG A 56 -31.29 32.42 12.17
N ALA A 57 -30.99 33.70 12.01
CA ALA A 57 -29.74 34.28 12.50
C ALA A 57 -29.77 34.29 14.03
N ILE A 58 -28.69 33.82 14.66
CA ILE A 58 -28.57 33.79 16.13
C ILE A 58 -27.62 34.87 16.62
N ASP A 59 -27.59 35.09 17.93
CA ASP A 59 -26.56 35.89 18.58
C ASP A 59 -25.45 35.02 19.19
N TYR A 60 -24.38 35.67 19.65
CA TYR A 60 -23.19 35.04 20.21
C TYR A 60 -23.48 34.20 21.46
N ARG A 61 -24.39 34.66 22.32
CA ARG A 61 -24.73 33.97 23.57
C ARG A 61 -25.55 32.72 23.29
N GLU A 62 -26.54 32.82 22.43
CA GLU A 62 -27.33 31.67 21.96
C GLU A 62 -26.41 30.62 21.30
N ALA A 63 -25.37 31.04 20.57
CA ALA A 63 -24.39 30.13 19.95
C ALA A 63 -23.61 29.32 20.99
N ILE A 64 -23.12 29.98 22.04
CA ILE A 64 -22.40 29.34 23.15
C ILE A 64 -23.32 28.36 23.89
N GLU A 65 -24.56 28.78 24.19
CA GLU A 65 -25.53 27.92 24.87
C GLU A 65 -25.88 26.67 24.05
N GLN A 66 -25.99 26.81 22.72
CA GLN A 66 -26.16 25.66 21.82
C GLN A 66 -24.93 24.74 21.84
N GLY A 67 -23.72 25.30 21.82
CA GLY A 67 -22.47 24.54 21.91
C GLY A 67 -22.40 23.68 23.17
N ILE A 68 -22.65 24.26 24.34
CA ILE A 68 -22.62 23.54 25.63
C ILE A 68 -23.64 22.40 25.66
N LYS A 69 -24.87 22.62 25.15
CA LYS A 69 -25.91 21.58 25.08
C LYS A 69 -25.56 20.46 24.12
N ASP A 70 -24.70 20.73 23.14
CA ASP A 70 -24.32 19.77 22.10
C ASP A 70 -23.20 18.82 22.53
N VAL A 71 -22.33 19.23 23.46
CA VAL A 71 -21.24 18.40 24.02
C VAL A 71 -21.68 16.98 24.40
N PRO A 72 -22.70 16.77 25.26
CA PRO A 72 -23.12 15.41 25.64
C PRO A 72 -23.71 14.61 24.48
N LEU A 73 -24.30 15.27 23.48
CA LEU A 73 -24.85 14.61 22.30
C LEU A 73 -23.73 14.05 21.42
N VAL A 74 -22.68 14.85 21.20
CA VAL A 74 -21.49 14.43 20.44
C VAL A 74 -20.73 13.33 21.19
N ALA A 75 -20.57 13.44 22.51
CA ALA A 75 -19.94 12.40 23.32
C ALA A 75 -20.68 11.05 23.24
N ASN A 76 -22.02 11.09 23.25
CA ASN A 76 -22.85 9.90 23.06
C ASN A 76 -22.70 9.34 21.63
N TRP A 77 -22.67 10.20 20.62
CA TRP A 77 -22.44 9.78 19.23
C TRP A 77 -21.08 9.08 19.05
N VAL A 78 -19.99 9.63 19.58
CA VAL A 78 -18.66 8.98 19.58
C VAL A 78 -18.73 7.62 20.28
N SER A 79 -19.39 7.55 21.44
CA SER A 79 -19.57 6.32 22.20
C SER A 79 -20.44 5.27 21.50
N GLN A 80 -21.29 5.67 20.53
CA GLN A 80 -22.07 4.77 19.68
C GLN A 80 -21.26 4.28 18.47
N CYS A 81 -20.39 5.13 17.92
CA CYS A 81 -19.54 4.81 16.78
C CYS A 81 -18.55 3.69 17.10
N PHE A 82 -17.89 3.75 18.25
CA PHE A 82 -16.79 2.84 18.62
C PHE A 82 -17.17 1.83 19.72
N GLY A 83 -18.38 1.92 20.29
CA GLY A 83 -18.90 0.92 21.22
C GLY A 83 -18.03 0.73 22.47
N LYS A 84 -17.67 -0.53 22.77
CA LYS A 84 -16.85 -0.89 23.93
C LYS A 84 -15.44 -0.30 23.86
N ASP A 85 -14.85 -0.29 22.66
CA ASP A 85 -13.47 0.14 22.43
C ASP A 85 -13.23 1.59 22.87
N PHE A 86 -14.26 2.44 22.87
CA PHE A 86 -14.16 3.82 23.39
C PHE A 86 -14.72 3.98 24.81
N ARG A 87 -15.78 3.25 25.18
CA ARG A 87 -16.44 3.42 26.50
C ARG A 87 -15.55 2.97 27.66
N GLU A 88 -14.75 1.93 27.45
CA GLU A 88 -13.89 1.31 28.46
C GLU A 88 -12.48 1.95 28.54
N LEU A 89 -12.15 2.87 27.63
CA LEU A 89 -10.89 3.63 27.66
C LEU A 89 -10.84 4.55 28.87
N LYS A 90 -9.74 4.46 29.63
CA LYS A 90 -9.44 5.38 30.75
C LYS A 90 -9.19 6.81 30.26
N GLU A 91 -8.58 6.95 29.09
CA GLU A 91 -8.14 8.23 28.51
C GLU A 91 -9.17 8.84 27.53
N LYS A 92 -10.42 8.35 27.53
CA LYS A 92 -11.46 8.79 26.57
C LYS A 92 -11.79 10.29 26.65
N ASN A 93 -11.66 10.89 27.83
CA ASN A 93 -11.91 12.32 28.03
C ASN A 93 -10.84 13.16 27.33
N VAL A 94 -9.56 12.77 27.44
CA VAL A 94 -8.44 13.44 26.77
C VAL A 94 -8.60 13.39 25.25
N LEU A 95 -9.01 12.24 24.70
CA LEU A 95 -9.31 12.10 23.27
C LEU A 95 -10.50 12.97 22.86
N PHE A 96 -11.56 13.00 23.66
CA PHE A 96 -12.78 13.75 23.35
C PHE A 96 -12.58 15.27 23.46
N GLU A 97 -11.85 15.74 24.45
CA GLU A 97 -11.54 17.15 24.69
C GLU A 97 -10.72 17.72 23.54
N ASN A 98 -9.69 17.00 23.10
CA ASN A 98 -8.90 17.40 21.93
C ASN A 98 -9.70 17.29 20.61
N PHE A 99 -10.72 16.43 20.56
CA PHE A 99 -11.55 16.22 19.38
C PHE A 99 -12.65 17.28 19.21
N TYR A 100 -13.33 17.69 20.28
CA TYR A 100 -14.62 18.38 20.20
C TYR A 100 -14.55 19.70 19.42
N THR A 101 -13.62 20.59 19.75
CA THR A 101 -13.49 21.90 19.08
C THR A 101 -13.15 21.72 17.59
N ARG A 102 -12.26 20.79 17.25
CA ARG A 102 -11.91 20.44 15.86
C ARG A 102 -13.12 19.88 15.11
N PHE A 103 -13.88 19.01 15.76
CA PHE A 103 -15.11 18.46 15.22
C PHE A 103 -16.14 19.55 14.94
N CYS A 104 -16.37 20.47 15.87
CA CYS A 104 -17.31 21.58 15.67
C CYS A 104 -16.90 22.45 14.47
N GLN A 105 -15.62 22.83 14.37
CA GLN A 105 -15.14 23.65 13.25
C GLN A 105 -15.23 22.91 11.90
N LEU A 106 -14.97 21.59 11.89
CA LEU A 106 -15.12 20.77 10.70
C LEU A 106 -16.61 20.58 10.32
N GLU A 107 -17.49 20.41 11.30
CA GLU A 107 -18.91 20.13 11.07
C GLU A 107 -19.68 21.36 10.57
N ILE A 108 -19.45 22.54 11.15
CA ILE A 108 -20.13 23.77 10.71
C ILE A 108 -19.72 24.13 9.27
N THR A 109 -18.45 23.86 8.90
CA THR A 109 -17.96 24.09 7.54
C THR A 109 -18.52 23.05 6.57
N PHE A 110 -18.59 21.78 6.96
CA PHE A 110 -19.24 20.72 6.20
C PHE A 110 -20.74 20.98 5.95
N THR A 111 -21.45 21.45 6.98
CA THR A 111 -22.89 21.77 6.88
C THR A 111 -23.14 22.97 5.95
N SER A 112 -22.29 23.98 6.03
CA SER A 112 -22.34 25.16 5.15
C SER A 112 -22.04 24.78 3.69
N HIS A 113 -21.12 23.84 3.48
CA HIS A 113 -20.86 23.18 2.19
C HIS A 113 -22.12 22.48 1.65
N LEU A 114 -22.79 21.66 2.46
CA LEU A 114 -23.95 20.87 2.01
C LEU A 114 -25.12 21.76 1.57
N LYS A 115 -25.32 22.89 2.24
CA LYS A 115 -26.35 23.87 1.89
C LYS A 115 -25.93 24.83 0.77
N LYS A 116 -24.68 24.79 0.32
CA LYS A 116 -24.10 25.72 -0.67
C LYS A 116 -24.22 27.19 -0.28
N THR A 117 -24.08 27.48 1.01
CA THR A 117 -24.15 28.84 1.56
C THR A 117 -22.78 29.24 2.11
N PRO A 118 -21.81 29.67 1.27
CA PRO A 118 -20.45 29.94 1.73
C PRO A 118 -20.34 31.24 2.53
N ASP A 119 -21.40 32.04 2.61
CA ASP A 119 -21.49 33.30 3.36
C ASP A 119 -22.20 33.15 4.72
N LEU A 120 -22.80 31.98 4.98
CA LEU A 120 -23.55 31.69 6.20
C LEU A 120 -22.95 30.47 6.89
N ILE A 121 -22.51 30.63 8.13
CA ILE A 121 -22.00 29.50 8.93
C ILE A 121 -23.20 28.80 9.56
N GLN A 122 -23.42 27.57 9.14
CA GLN A 122 -24.54 26.75 9.59
C GLN A 122 -24.16 26.00 10.87
N LEU A 123 -24.92 26.22 11.93
CA LEU A 123 -24.76 25.54 13.20
C LEU A 123 -25.49 24.20 13.20
N PRO A 124 -25.16 23.27 14.12
CA PRO A 124 -25.81 21.95 14.21
C PRO A 124 -27.32 22.01 14.46
N SER A 125 -27.81 23.10 15.06
CA SER A 125 -29.25 23.39 15.22
C SER A 125 -29.96 23.69 13.89
N GLY A 126 -29.19 23.98 12.83
CA GLY A 126 -29.66 24.46 11.54
C GLY A 126 -29.84 25.98 11.47
N ASP A 127 -29.59 26.69 12.58
CA ASP A 127 -29.51 28.14 12.62
C ASP A 127 -28.17 28.61 12.03
N TYR A 128 -28.00 29.92 11.79
CA TYR A 128 -26.83 30.40 11.08
C TYR A 128 -26.23 31.69 11.66
N ILE A 129 -24.93 31.86 11.41
CA ILE A 129 -24.20 33.10 11.64
C ILE A 129 -23.98 33.76 10.27
N ASP A 130 -24.40 35.01 10.15
CA ASP A 130 -24.25 35.81 8.93
C ASP A 130 -22.88 36.52 8.94
N MET A 131 -21.98 36.12 8.04
CA MET A 131 -20.62 36.67 7.97
C MET A 131 -20.56 38.09 7.39
N GLU A 132 -21.59 38.54 6.67
CA GLU A 132 -21.66 39.90 6.14
C GLU A 132 -22.14 40.90 7.20
N ASN A 133 -22.93 40.43 8.18
CA ASN A 133 -23.54 41.24 9.23
C ASN A 133 -23.17 40.73 10.63
N LEU A 134 -21.87 40.60 10.91
CA LEU A 134 -21.36 40.15 12.22
C LEU A 134 -21.80 41.04 13.39
N ASP A 135 -22.13 42.31 13.12
CA ASP A 135 -22.68 43.24 14.12
C ASP A 135 -23.99 42.75 14.74
N ARG A 136 -24.78 41.96 13.99
CA ARG A 136 -26.03 41.36 14.50
C ARG A 136 -25.78 40.15 15.39
N PHE A 137 -24.73 39.39 15.11
CA PHE A 137 -24.34 38.23 15.90
C PHE A 137 -23.81 38.66 17.27
N TYR A 138 -23.03 39.73 17.32
CA TYR A 138 -22.44 40.25 18.55
C TYR A 138 -23.28 41.34 19.25
N LYS A 139 -24.59 41.39 18.98
CA LYS A 139 -25.46 42.53 19.32
C LYS A 139 -25.84 42.65 20.80
N ASP A 140 -26.04 41.55 21.51
CA ASP A 140 -26.63 41.55 22.87
C ASP A 140 -25.64 41.85 24.01
N GLU A 141 -24.34 42.05 23.71
CA GLU A 141 -23.27 42.33 24.69
C GLU A 141 -22.40 43.54 24.27
N GLN A 142 -23.00 44.63 23.78
CA GLN A 142 -22.24 45.76 23.21
C GLN A 142 -21.31 46.48 24.21
N GLN A 143 -20.00 46.31 24.02
CA GLN A 143 -18.94 47.29 24.35
C GLN A 143 -18.25 47.88 23.10
N MET A 144 -18.43 47.31 21.90
CA MET A 144 -17.69 47.69 20.68
C MET A 144 -18.57 48.12 19.50
N GLY A 145 -18.04 49.00 18.65
CA GLY A 145 -18.70 49.46 17.41
C GLY A 145 -18.64 48.46 16.26
N LYS A 146 -19.50 48.62 15.25
CA LYS A 146 -19.55 47.74 14.06
C LYS A 146 -18.19 47.60 13.36
N GLU A 147 -17.46 48.70 13.20
CA GLU A 147 -16.14 48.70 12.54
C GLU A 147 -15.09 47.92 13.34
N GLU A 148 -15.16 47.95 14.66
CA GLU A 148 -14.25 47.21 15.55
C GLU A 148 -14.54 45.71 15.52
N ILE A 149 -15.82 45.32 15.54
CA ILE A 149 -16.28 43.94 15.39
C ILE A 149 -15.83 43.36 14.05
N GLU A 150 -16.02 44.10 12.96
CA GLU A 150 -15.56 43.68 11.65
C GLU A 150 -14.02 43.60 11.57
N ARG A 151 -13.29 44.52 12.19
CA ARG A 151 -11.82 44.48 12.20
C ARG A 151 -11.27 43.29 12.98
N LEU A 152 -11.90 42.91 14.10
CA LEU A 152 -11.42 41.86 14.99
C LEU A 152 -11.81 40.46 14.52
N PHE A 153 -13.09 40.21 14.20
CA PHE A 153 -13.60 38.84 13.99
C PHE A 153 -13.81 38.44 12.52
N LYS A 154 -14.03 39.40 11.61
CA LYS A 154 -14.20 39.11 10.17
C LYS A 154 -13.00 38.38 9.55
N PRO A 155 -11.73 38.63 9.96
CA PRO A 155 -10.59 37.88 9.46
C PRO A 155 -10.70 36.36 9.68
N PHE A 156 -11.16 35.92 10.86
CA PHE A 156 -11.35 34.50 11.18
C PHE A 156 -12.36 33.84 10.24
N TYR A 157 -13.54 34.44 10.11
CA TYR A 157 -14.61 33.92 9.25
C TYR A 157 -14.21 33.92 7.76
N THR A 158 -13.48 34.95 7.31
CA THR A 158 -12.93 35.02 5.95
C THR A 158 -11.89 33.92 5.71
N MET A 159 -11.04 33.67 6.70
CA MET A 159 -10.06 32.58 6.65
C MET A 159 -10.78 31.22 6.56
N GLN A 160 -11.73 30.95 7.47
CA GLN A 160 -12.50 29.70 7.49
C GLN A 160 -13.24 29.44 6.17
N LYS A 161 -13.82 30.48 5.57
CA LYS A 161 -14.45 30.40 4.25
C LYS A 161 -13.46 29.97 3.16
N ARG A 162 -12.27 30.60 3.12
CA ARG A 162 -11.24 30.33 2.10
C ARG A 162 -10.51 29.01 2.29
N SER A 163 -10.26 28.60 3.53
CA SER A 163 -9.42 27.45 3.88
C SER A 163 -10.21 26.14 4.01
N LEU A 164 -11.51 26.20 4.33
CA LEU A 164 -12.35 25.03 4.55
C LEU A 164 -13.58 25.01 3.64
N ILE A 165 -14.46 26.02 3.73
CA ILE A 165 -15.78 25.96 3.06
C ILE A 165 -15.64 25.88 1.53
N LEU A 166 -14.88 26.78 0.92
CA LEU A 166 -14.67 26.79 -0.54
C LEU A 166 -13.93 25.54 -1.04
N PRO A 167 -12.84 25.07 -0.38
CA PRO A 167 -12.23 23.79 -0.71
C PRO A 167 -13.18 22.59 -0.62
N MET A 168 -13.98 22.49 0.45
CA MET A 168 -14.97 21.42 0.59
C MET A 168 -16.01 21.45 -0.55
N ILE A 169 -16.46 22.64 -0.97
CA ILE A 169 -17.37 22.82 -2.13
C ILE A 169 -16.68 22.38 -3.43
N SER A 170 -15.43 22.75 -3.64
CA SER A 170 -14.67 22.35 -4.83
C SER A 170 -14.42 20.84 -4.90
N LEU A 171 -14.24 20.19 -3.75
CA LEU A 171 -14.01 18.75 -3.64
C LEU A 171 -15.32 17.94 -3.63
N ASN A 172 -16.46 18.60 -3.41
CA ASN A 172 -17.78 17.97 -3.23
C ASN A 172 -17.70 16.85 -2.17
N LEU A 173 -17.35 17.25 -0.95
CA LEU A 173 -17.07 16.35 0.17
C LEU A 173 -18.35 15.60 0.57
N ASP A 174 -18.30 14.27 0.63
CA ASP A 174 -19.45 13.47 1.05
C ASP A 174 -19.45 13.11 2.54
N HIS A 175 -20.51 12.47 3.01
CA HIS A 175 -20.66 12.10 4.42
C HIS A 175 -19.63 11.05 4.87
N PHE A 176 -19.24 10.13 4.01
CA PHE A 176 -18.26 9.10 4.37
C PHE A 176 -16.84 9.70 4.48
N GLU A 177 -16.51 10.62 3.58
CA GLU A 177 -15.27 11.40 3.59
C GLU A 177 -15.19 12.30 4.84
N PHE A 178 -16.28 12.98 5.21
CA PHE A 178 -16.39 13.75 6.46
C PHE A 178 -16.17 12.89 7.70
N LEU A 179 -16.84 11.74 7.79
CA LEU A 179 -16.70 10.83 8.94
C LEU A 179 -15.29 10.22 9.04
N ALA A 180 -14.63 10.01 7.91
CA ALA A 180 -13.23 9.59 7.89
C ALA A 180 -12.34 10.68 8.50
N LEU A 181 -12.53 11.95 8.14
CA LEU A 181 -11.82 13.08 8.76
C LEU A 181 -12.10 13.18 10.26
N CYS A 182 -13.34 13.04 10.70
CA CYS A 182 -13.68 13.01 12.13
C CYS A 182 -12.93 11.89 12.87
N THR A 183 -12.83 10.71 12.26
CA THR A 183 -12.11 9.58 12.89
C THR A 183 -10.61 9.83 12.98
N LEU A 184 -10.01 10.44 11.96
CA LEU A 184 -8.59 10.81 11.98
C LEU A 184 -8.27 11.85 13.05
N ILE A 185 -9.18 12.80 13.30
CA ILE A 185 -9.06 13.83 14.34
C ILE A 185 -9.25 13.22 15.74
N LEU A 186 -10.25 12.35 15.93
CA LEU A 186 -10.55 11.77 17.24
C LEU A 186 -9.39 10.92 17.78
N TRP A 187 -8.83 10.06 16.93
CA TRP A 187 -7.82 9.08 17.34
C TRP A 187 -6.41 9.65 17.20
N ASP A 188 -6.15 10.82 17.79
CA ASP A 188 -4.84 11.44 17.68
C ASP A 188 -3.75 10.69 18.46
N THR A 189 -2.68 10.32 17.77
CA THR A 189 -1.56 9.56 18.32
C THR A 189 -0.45 10.45 18.87
N SER A 190 -0.50 11.77 18.60
CA SER A 190 0.48 12.75 19.10
C SER A 190 0.15 13.33 20.48
N LEU A 191 -0.99 12.98 21.08
CA LEU A 191 -1.38 13.53 22.38
C LEU A 191 -0.47 12.99 23.50
N GLU A 192 0.00 13.91 24.35
CA GLU A 192 0.78 13.57 25.54
C GLU A 192 -0.13 12.93 26.62
N GLY A 193 0.40 11.94 27.34
CA GLY A 193 -0.34 11.25 28.41
C GLY A 193 -1.18 10.04 27.98
N LEU A 194 -1.16 9.64 26.70
CA LEU A 194 -1.81 8.40 26.24
C LEU A 194 -1.00 7.15 26.60
N SER A 195 -1.69 6.10 27.06
CA SER A 195 -1.06 4.79 27.26
C SER A 195 -0.67 4.14 25.93
N LYS A 196 0.34 3.25 25.98
CA LYS A 196 0.79 2.50 24.80
C LYS A 196 -0.34 1.68 24.16
N GLU A 197 -1.28 1.18 24.96
CA GLU A 197 -2.46 0.44 24.49
C GLU A 197 -3.40 1.34 23.68
N THR A 198 -3.69 2.55 24.17
CA THR A 198 -4.51 3.54 23.46
C THR A 198 -3.86 4.00 22.16
N VAL A 199 -2.54 4.19 22.13
CA VAL A 199 -1.81 4.57 20.90
C VAL A 199 -1.91 3.46 19.84
N LEU A 200 -1.75 2.19 20.24
CA LEU A 200 -1.89 1.05 19.32
C LEU A 200 -3.32 0.91 18.79
N LEU A 201 -4.33 1.09 19.65
CA LEU A 201 -5.73 1.09 19.24
C LEU A 201 -6.02 2.25 18.26
N SER A 202 -5.52 3.45 18.55
CA SER A 202 -5.66 4.64 17.70
C SER A 202 -5.07 4.41 16.31
N ALA A 203 -3.85 3.85 16.24
CA ALA A 203 -3.19 3.52 14.99
C ALA A 203 -3.98 2.47 14.17
N LYS A 204 -4.53 1.45 14.85
CA LYS A 204 -5.37 0.42 14.22
C LYS A 204 -6.65 1.01 13.62
N VAL A 205 -7.34 1.88 14.36
CA VAL A 205 -8.57 2.53 13.89
C VAL A 205 -8.29 3.47 12.71
N LYS A 206 -7.19 4.25 12.78
CA LYS A 206 -6.73 5.12 11.68
C LYS A 206 -6.40 4.32 10.42
N ASP A 207 -5.67 3.22 10.52
CA ASP A 207 -5.35 2.35 9.38
C ASP A 207 -6.61 1.75 8.75
N GLN A 208 -7.58 1.32 9.58
CA GLN A 208 -8.85 0.81 9.10
C GLN A 208 -9.66 1.88 8.34
N VAL A 209 -9.78 3.10 8.87
CA VAL A 209 -10.47 4.20 8.17
C VAL A 209 -9.78 4.56 6.87
N MET A 210 -8.44 4.62 6.85
CA MET A 210 -7.71 4.95 5.63
C MET A 210 -7.90 3.90 4.53
N LYS A 211 -8.01 2.62 4.89
CA LYS A 211 -8.37 1.54 3.95
C LYS A 211 -9.80 1.66 3.45
N GLU A 212 -10.76 1.95 4.33
CA GLU A 212 -12.17 2.16 3.95
C GLU A 212 -12.33 3.40 3.05
N LEU A 213 -11.62 4.51 3.35
CA LEU A 213 -11.61 5.73 2.55
C LEU A 213 -10.96 5.52 1.17
N ALA A 214 -9.83 4.79 1.11
CA ALA A 214 -9.18 4.45 -0.16
C ALA A 214 -10.10 3.57 -1.05
N ALA A 215 -10.80 2.61 -0.45
CA ALA A 215 -11.77 1.76 -1.15
C ALA A 215 -12.98 2.55 -1.65
N HIS A 216 -13.43 3.56 -0.89
CA HIS A 216 -14.54 4.45 -1.26
C HIS A 216 -14.18 5.37 -2.43
N LEU A 217 -13.01 6.01 -2.38
CA LEU A 217 -12.61 7.05 -3.33
C LEU A 217 -12.13 6.53 -4.68
N LYS A 218 -11.44 5.38 -4.73
CA LYS A 218 -10.74 4.82 -5.93
C LYS A 218 -9.75 5.76 -6.64
N ASN A 219 -9.65 7.03 -6.25
CA ASN A 219 -8.81 8.09 -6.80
C ASN A 219 -7.89 8.65 -5.70
N SER A 220 -6.59 8.39 -5.84
CA SER A 220 -5.56 8.79 -4.87
C SER A 220 -5.39 10.31 -4.74
N ILE A 221 -5.66 11.08 -5.79
CA ILE A 221 -5.49 12.55 -5.80
C ILE A 221 -6.56 13.20 -4.92
N LYS A 222 -7.82 12.77 -5.05
CA LYS A 222 -8.92 13.26 -4.20
C LYS A 222 -8.68 12.94 -2.73
N MET A 223 -8.13 11.75 -2.44
CA MET A 223 -7.77 11.34 -1.08
C MET A 223 -6.72 12.26 -0.44
N ALA A 224 -5.64 12.58 -1.17
CA ALA A 224 -4.63 13.51 -0.69
C ALA A 224 -5.21 14.92 -0.45
N ALA A 225 -6.08 15.40 -1.34
CA ALA A 225 -6.74 16.69 -1.18
C ALA A 225 -7.67 16.75 0.05
N ILE A 226 -8.39 15.66 0.34
CA ILE A 226 -9.25 15.54 1.54
C ILE A 226 -8.40 15.53 2.81
N VAL A 227 -7.33 14.73 2.87
CA VAL A 227 -6.43 14.67 4.03
C VAL A 227 -5.75 16.04 4.27
N ASN A 228 -5.47 16.80 3.22
CA ASN A 228 -4.94 18.17 3.32
C ASN A 228 -5.92 19.18 3.93
N LEU A 229 -7.18 18.81 4.20
CA LEU A 229 -8.09 19.63 5.00
C LEU A 229 -7.75 19.60 6.49
N LEU A 230 -7.07 18.56 7.01
CA LEU A 230 -6.75 18.43 8.44
C LEU A 230 -5.88 19.61 8.95
N PRO A 231 -4.76 19.99 8.29
CA PRO A 231 -4.00 21.17 8.72
C PRO A 231 -4.79 22.48 8.61
N ALA A 232 -5.76 22.57 7.68
CA ALA A 232 -6.62 23.73 7.57
C ALA A 232 -7.61 23.84 8.75
N VAL A 233 -8.13 22.70 9.23
CA VAL A 233 -8.94 22.63 10.46
C VAL A 233 -8.13 23.09 11.65
N GLU A 234 -6.88 22.63 11.81
CA GLU A 234 -6.01 23.05 12.92
C GLU A 234 -5.71 24.56 12.92
N ARG A 235 -5.53 25.17 11.74
CA ARG A 235 -5.38 26.64 11.65
C ARG A 235 -6.64 27.38 12.05
N CYS A 236 -7.81 26.90 11.64
CA CYS A 236 -9.09 27.48 12.04
C CYS A 236 -9.33 27.35 13.55
N VAL A 237 -9.02 26.21 14.15
CA VAL A 237 -9.17 25.99 15.58
C VAL A 237 -8.26 26.91 16.39
N ARG A 238 -6.96 26.99 16.04
CA ARG A 238 -6.04 27.93 16.72
C ARG A 238 -6.52 29.36 16.64
N LYS A 239 -6.95 29.81 15.44
CA LYS A 239 -7.45 31.17 15.30
C LYS A 239 -8.72 31.43 16.11
N PHE A 240 -9.61 30.43 16.19
CA PHE A 240 -10.80 30.51 17.03
C PHE A 240 -10.45 30.60 18.52
N GLN A 241 -9.47 29.81 18.99
CA GLN A 241 -8.96 29.87 20.36
C GLN A 241 -8.32 31.23 20.68
N GLU A 242 -7.46 31.74 19.79
CA GLU A 242 -6.89 33.09 19.91
C GLU A 242 -7.99 34.16 20.01
N ASP A 243 -9.02 34.09 19.15
CA ASP A 243 -10.11 35.06 19.18
C ASP A 243 -10.91 34.95 20.49
N MET A 244 -11.12 33.74 21.03
CA MET A 244 -11.74 33.54 22.34
C MET A 244 -10.89 34.08 23.50
N GLU A 245 -9.58 33.83 23.49
CA GLU A 245 -8.65 34.40 24.47
C GLU A 245 -8.66 35.93 24.42
N MET A 246 -8.65 36.50 23.21
CA MET A 246 -8.75 37.95 23.03
C MET A 246 -10.07 38.49 23.58
N THR A 247 -11.20 37.81 23.35
CA THR A 247 -12.48 38.24 23.94
C THR A 247 -12.47 38.23 25.46
N GLN A 248 -11.73 37.29 26.08
CA GLN A 248 -11.62 37.18 27.53
C GLN A 248 -10.63 38.20 28.13
N ILE A 249 -9.46 38.39 27.50
CA ILE A 249 -8.43 39.33 27.96
C ILE A 249 -8.95 40.76 27.97
N PHE A 250 -9.74 41.14 26.96
CA PHE A 250 -10.27 42.48 26.80
C PHE A 250 -11.68 42.66 27.41
N ASP A 251 -12.19 41.66 28.16
CA ASP A 251 -13.56 41.59 28.72
C ASP A 251 -14.65 41.98 27.69
N ILE A 252 -14.43 41.65 26.41
CA ILE A 252 -15.29 42.05 25.29
C ILE A 252 -16.59 41.24 25.31
N TYR A 253 -16.49 39.91 25.54
CA TYR A 253 -17.65 39.01 25.61
C TYR A 253 -17.46 37.97 26.71
N LYS A 254 -18.53 37.63 27.44
CA LYS A 254 -18.47 36.71 28.58
C LYS A 254 -18.92 35.31 28.19
N SER A 255 -17.98 34.45 27.79
CA SER A 255 -18.24 33.01 27.71
C SER A 255 -18.34 32.37 29.10
N SER A 256 -19.12 31.30 29.24
CA SER A 256 -19.09 30.50 30.46
C SER A 256 -17.73 29.79 30.59
N LYS A 257 -17.22 29.66 31.81
CA LYS A 257 -15.97 28.94 32.11
C LYS A 257 -15.95 27.54 31.48
N GLN A 258 -17.07 26.83 31.56
CA GLN A 258 -17.24 25.51 30.95
C GLN A 258 -17.02 25.50 29.43
N PHE A 259 -17.45 26.56 28.72
CA PHE A 259 -17.24 26.66 27.28
C PHE A 259 -15.80 27.07 26.94
N TYR A 260 -15.21 27.98 27.72
CA TYR A 260 -13.82 28.40 27.54
C TYR A 260 -12.83 27.25 27.74
N ASP A 261 -12.97 26.51 28.85
CA ASP A 261 -12.11 25.36 29.17
C ASP A 261 -12.22 24.27 28.09
N LEU A 262 -13.43 24.05 27.57
CA LEU A 262 -13.71 23.12 26.48
C LEU A 262 -13.06 23.55 25.15
N VAL A 263 -13.11 24.84 24.81
CA VAL A 263 -12.54 25.37 23.56
C VAL A 263 -11.02 25.34 23.58
N ASN A 264 -10.41 25.70 24.71
CA ASN A 264 -8.96 25.80 24.85
C ASN A 264 -8.29 24.49 25.27
N GLY A 265 -9.05 23.44 25.61
CA GLY A 265 -8.48 22.17 26.06
C GLY A 265 -7.78 22.27 27.42
N ASN A 266 -8.02 23.35 28.16
CA ASN A 266 -7.36 23.65 29.44
C ASN A 266 -8.18 23.04 30.59
N PHE A 267 -8.12 21.72 30.74
CA PHE A 267 -8.44 21.10 32.03
C PHE A 267 -7.14 20.87 32.81
N PHE A 268 -6.81 21.90 33.60
CA PHE A 268 -5.78 22.03 34.64
C PHE A 268 -4.33 22.25 34.21
N GLN A 269 -3.82 23.46 34.52
CA GLN A 269 -2.75 23.68 35.50
C GLN A 269 -2.84 25.12 36.04
N ASN A 270 -2.65 25.27 37.36
CA ASN A 270 -3.33 26.26 38.20
C ASN A 270 -2.94 27.73 37.97
N GLY A 271 -3.62 28.41 37.03
CA GLY A 271 -3.65 29.88 36.85
C GLY A 271 -4.22 30.65 38.05
N GLU A 272 -3.59 30.47 39.20
CA GLU A 272 -3.90 31.05 40.50
C GLU A 272 -2.96 32.24 40.74
N MET A 273 -3.51 33.44 40.83
CA MET A 273 -2.79 34.66 41.18
C MET A 273 -3.23 35.14 42.56
N LEU A 274 -2.26 35.44 43.44
CA LEU A 274 -2.51 36.06 44.73
C LEU A 274 -1.77 37.39 44.81
N ALA A 275 -2.51 38.51 44.84
CA ALA A 275 -1.95 39.85 44.79
C ALA A 275 -2.39 40.70 46.00
N ALA A 276 -1.49 41.49 46.58
CA ALA A 276 -1.86 42.49 47.57
C ALA A 276 -2.27 43.80 46.88
N ILE A 277 -3.54 44.21 47.00
CA ILE A 277 -4.03 45.45 46.41
C ILE A 277 -3.87 46.62 47.39
N ASN A 278 -4.08 46.37 48.68
CA ASN A 278 -3.99 47.36 49.75
C ASN A 278 -3.15 46.84 50.91
N GLU A 279 -2.83 47.70 51.89
CA GLU A 279 -2.02 47.37 53.07
C GLU A 279 -2.46 46.09 53.82
N LYS A 280 -3.76 45.77 53.76
CA LYS A 280 -4.41 44.67 54.48
C LYS A 280 -5.27 43.73 53.63
N THR A 281 -5.41 43.99 52.33
CA THR A 281 -6.32 43.22 51.46
C THR A 281 -5.54 42.51 50.38
N LEU A 282 -5.67 41.18 50.34
CA LEU A 282 -5.19 40.33 49.27
C LEU A 282 -6.35 40.00 48.34
N VAL A 283 -6.07 39.84 47.06
CA VAL A 283 -7.01 39.35 46.06
C VAL A 283 -6.48 38.05 45.51
N HIS A 284 -7.31 37.03 45.65
CA HIS A 284 -7.12 35.74 45.01
C HIS A 284 -7.90 35.74 43.71
N TRP A 285 -7.19 35.67 42.59
CA TRP A 285 -7.75 35.56 41.26
C TRP A 285 -7.41 34.21 40.67
N ARG A 286 -8.44 33.44 40.33
CA ARG A 286 -8.31 32.20 39.58
C ARG A 286 -8.79 32.45 38.16
N GLU A 287 -8.05 31.98 37.17
CA GLU A 287 -8.44 32.10 35.77
C GLU A 287 -9.87 31.55 35.55
N GLY A 288 -10.74 32.39 34.99
CA GLY A 288 -12.16 32.09 34.78
C GLY A 288 -13.11 32.29 35.99
N GLU A 289 -12.63 32.72 37.16
CA GLU A 289 -13.46 33.03 38.34
C GLU A 289 -13.39 34.51 38.74
N ARG A 290 -14.40 34.99 39.48
CA ARG A 290 -14.39 36.36 40.01
C ARG A 290 -13.29 36.49 41.08
N PRO A 291 -12.53 37.59 41.10
CA PRO A 291 -11.54 37.83 42.14
C PRO A 291 -12.19 37.80 43.53
N GLN A 292 -11.59 37.07 44.46
CA GLN A 292 -12.04 36.99 45.85
C GLN A 292 -11.11 37.81 46.74
N GLU A 293 -11.70 38.69 47.56
CA GLU A 293 -10.96 39.51 48.51
C GLU A 293 -10.75 38.77 49.83
N LEU A 294 -9.50 38.73 50.30
CA LEU A 294 -9.06 38.18 51.57
C LEU A 294 -8.51 39.31 52.43
N SER A 295 -9.17 39.62 53.54
CA SER A 295 -8.72 40.65 54.49
C SER A 295 -7.82 40.06 55.58
N LEU A 296 -6.61 40.60 55.74
CA LEU A 296 -5.71 40.27 56.84
C LEU A 296 -6.05 41.11 58.08
N PRO A 297 -6.04 40.53 59.30
CA PRO A 297 -6.33 41.25 60.54
C PRO A 297 -5.12 42.11 61.01
N LEU A 298 -4.72 43.09 60.20
CA LEU A 298 -3.58 43.97 60.45
C LEU A 298 -3.98 45.28 61.14
N GLN A 299 -3.06 45.81 61.96
CA GLN A 299 -3.17 47.13 62.59
C GLN A 299 -2.18 48.10 61.93
N SER A 300 -2.63 49.30 61.56
CA SER A 300 -1.76 50.35 61.01
C SER A 300 -0.67 50.71 62.03
N PRO A 301 0.62 50.83 61.64
CA PRO A 301 1.15 51.01 60.28
C PRO A 301 1.66 49.72 59.58
N ASP A 302 1.22 48.52 60.00
CA ASP A 302 1.71 47.28 59.40
C ASP A 302 1.13 47.02 57.99
N THR A 303 1.99 46.63 57.04
CA THR A 303 1.60 46.33 55.65
C THR A 303 2.22 45.03 55.18
N VAL A 304 1.60 44.35 54.21
CA VAL A 304 2.20 43.18 53.55
C VAL A 304 3.55 43.55 52.92
N ALA A 305 4.55 42.68 53.10
CA ALA A 305 5.90 42.83 52.56
C ALA A 305 6.23 41.76 51.51
N TYR A 306 5.93 40.50 51.80
CA TYR A 306 6.18 39.37 50.89
C TYR A 306 5.00 38.40 50.88
N ILE A 307 4.74 37.82 49.71
CA ILE A 307 3.80 36.72 49.50
C ILE A 307 4.59 35.60 48.86
N HIS A 308 4.67 34.46 49.54
CA HIS A 308 5.36 33.26 49.08
C HIS A 308 4.31 32.22 48.73
N LEU A 309 4.13 31.96 47.44
CA LEU A 309 3.19 30.94 46.93
C LEU A 309 3.95 29.62 46.69
N SER A 310 3.31 28.48 46.96
CA SER A 310 3.89 27.17 46.62
C SER A 310 3.92 26.98 45.10
N PRO A 311 4.85 26.18 44.54
CA PRO A 311 4.96 25.96 43.08
C PRO A 311 3.68 25.45 42.39
N THR A 312 2.76 24.87 43.16
CA THR A 312 1.47 24.33 42.70
C THR A 312 0.26 25.20 43.02
N GLY A 313 0.47 26.34 43.70
CA GLY A 313 -0.56 27.32 43.98
C GLY A 313 -1.54 26.96 45.12
N PHE A 314 -1.28 25.91 45.91
CA PHE A 314 -2.19 25.49 46.99
C PHE A 314 -1.92 26.12 48.35
N HIS A 315 -0.66 26.44 48.65
CA HIS A 315 -0.22 26.97 49.94
C HIS A 315 0.43 28.33 49.75
N ALA A 316 0.12 29.29 50.62
CA ALA A 316 0.77 30.60 50.61
C ALA A 316 1.17 31.06 52.02
N ILE A 317 2.32 31.72 52.13
CA ILE A 317 2.80 32.38 53.34
C ILE A 317 2.92 33.86 53.06
N VAL A 318 2.24 34.67 53.87
CA VAL A 318 2.23 36.13 53.74
C VAL A 318 2.94 36.72 54.95
N SER A 319 3.97 37.52 54.70
CA SER A 319 4.77 38.18 55.74
C SER A 319 4.60 39.69 55.67
N THR A 320 4.48 40.35 56.83
CA THR A 320 4.30 41.80 56.94
C THR A 320 5.57 42.52 57.33
N LYS A 321 5.65 43.84 57.09
CA LYS A 321 6.84 44.66 57.40
C LYS A 321 7.21 44.64 58.88
N LEU A 322 6.24 44.52 59.79
CA LEU A 322 6.50 44.39 61.24
C LEU A 322 6.75 42.94 61.68
N GLY A 323 6.78 41.98 60.76
CA GLY A 323 7.13 40.58 61.01
C GLY A 323 5.98 39.71 61.51
N GLN A 324 4.73 40.07 61.22
CA GLN A 324 3.58 39.16 61.39
C GLN A 324 3.48 38.24 60.18
N ASN A 325 3.09 36.99 60.40
CA ASN A 325 3.05 35.97 59.35
C ASN A 325 1.70 35.27 59.31
N PHE A 326 1.17 35.06 58.11
CA PHE A 326 -0.11 34.42 57.87
C PHE A 326 0.07 33.26 56.90
N TYR A 327 -0.57 32.14 57.19
CA TYR A 327 -0.71 31.02 56.28
C TYR A 327 -2.07 31.10 55.59
N ILE A 328 -2.09 30.90 54.28
CA ILE A 328 -3.31 30.86 53.47
C ILE A 328 -3.32 29.55 52.71
N HIS A 329 -4.39 28.79 52.87
CA HIS A 329 -4.68 27.66 51.99
C HIS A 329 -5.53 28.17 50.83
N VAL A 330 -4.92 28.27 49.65
CA VAL A 330 -5.44 29.00 48.48
C VAL A 330 -6.71 28.36 47.92
N LYS A 331 -6.85 27.04 48.03
CA LYS A 331 -8.09 26.36 47.60
C LYS A 331 -9.29 26.68 48.49
N SER A 332 -9.09 26.78 49.81
CA SER A 332 -10.17 27.04 50.78
C SER A 332 -10.33 28.52 51.12
N ASN A 333 -9.40 29.37 50.68
CA ASN A 333 -9.39 30.80 50.99
C ASN A 333 -9.44 31.10 52.51
N THR A 334 -8.86 30.20 53.31
CA THR A 334 -8.79 30.33 54.77
C THR A 334 -7.47 30.97 55.19
N VAL A 335 -7.56 32.03 56.00
CA VAL A 335 -6.40 32.79 56.51
C VAL A 335 -6.15 32.43 57.97
N HIS A 336 -4.93 31.99 58.28
CA HIS A 336 -4.51 31.60 59.63
C HIS A 336 -3.30 32.42 60.08
N HIS A 337 -3.41 33.10 61.23
CA HIS A 337 -2.31 33.89 61.79
C HIS A 337 -1.31 33.02 62.56
N LEU A 338 -0.04 33.03 62.13
CA LEU A 338 1.06 32.26 62.72
C LEU A 338 1.71 33.00 63.89
N LYS A 339 1.00 33.09 65.03
CA LYS A 339 1.40 33.88 66.21
C LYS A 339 2.81 33.59 66.77
N LYS A 340 3.33 32.37 66.55
CA LYS A 340 4.66 31.93 67.03
C LYS A 340 5.81 32.42 66.14
N LEU A 341 5.53 32.79 64.89
CA LEU A 341 6.54 33.22 63.92
C LEU A 341 6.56 34.75 63.86
N LYS A 342 7.51 35.36 64.59
CA LYS A 342 7.67 36.83 64.70
C LYS A 342 8.94 37.32 64.01
N CYS A 343 9.01 37.12 62.71
CA CYS A 343 10.12 37.58 61.87
C CYS A 343 9.60 37.96 60.47
N LEU A 344 10.33 38.83 59.77
CA LEU A 344 10.06 39.11 58.36
C LEU A 344 10.66 37.98 57.51
N VAL A 345 9.79 37.21 56.87
CA VAL A 345 10.13 36.06 56.02
C VAL A 345 10.39 36.53 54.60
N THR A 346 11.62 36.34 54.13
CA THR A 346 12.10 36.82 52.82
C THR A 346 12.19 35.74 51.75
N ALA A 347 12.23 34.46 52.14
CA ALA A 347 12.30 33.34 51.21
C ALA A 347 11.62 32.11 51.82
N VAL A 348 11.06 31.24 50.97
CA VAL A 348 10.47 29.96 51.39
C VAL A 348 10.91 28.87 50.42
N GLY A 349 11.65 27.88 50.94
CA GLY A 349 11.93 26.62 50.27
C GLY A 349 10.78 25.65 50.52
N TRP A 350 9.97 25.44 49.49
CA TRP A 350 8.86 24.48 49.51
C TRP A 350 9.36 23.05 49.34
N ASN A 351 8.70 22.09 49.99
CA ASN A 351 9.03 20.68 49.85
C ASN A 351 8.41 20.08 48.58
N PRO A 352 9.21 19.54 47.65
CA PRO A 352 8.69 18.91 46.43
C PRO A 352 7.76 17.72 46.67
N ASP A 353 7.99 16.89 47.71
CA ASP A 353 7.16 15.72 48.02
C ASP A 353 5.71 16.12 48.42
N TYR A 354 5.54 17.31 49.01
CA TYR A 354 4.26 17.87 49.49
C TYR A 354 3.73 18.99 48.58
N SER A 355 4.27 19.08 47.35
CA SER A 355 3.80 20.05 46.36
C SER A 355 2.45 19.66 45.74
N LYS A 356 1.94 18.44 45.93
CA LYS A 356 0.63 18.01 45.41
C LYS A 356 -0.53 18.56 46.25
N GLU A 357 -1.78 18.27 45.86
CA GLU A 357 -2.96 18.68 46.62
C GLU A 357 -3.02 17.96 47.99
N THR A 358 -2.28 18.49 48.96
CA THR A 358 -2.17 17.97 50.32
C THR A 358 -2.72 18.98 51.31
N GLU A 359 -3.38 18.50 52.36
CA GLU A 359 -3.89 19.37 53.43
C GLU A 359 -2.77 19.98 54.30
N VAL A 360 -1.51 19.56 54.12
CA VAL A 360 -0.38 19.95 54.96
C VAL A 360 0.80 20.33 54.06
N THR A 361 1.55 21.38 54.43
CA THR A 361 2.70 21.87 53.64
C THR A 361 3.89 20.91 53.61
N GLY A 362 3.93 19.93 54.51
CA GLY A 362 5.15 19.21 54.85
C GLY A 362 6.18 20.11 55.53
N PRO A 363 7.38 19.60 55.88
CA PRO A 363 8.45 20.42 56.41
C PRO A 363 8.91 21.38 55.31
N ILE A 364 8.87 22.69 55.57
CA ILE A 364 9.35 23.76 54.69
C ILE A 364 10.46 24.53 55.38
N LEU A 365 11.32 25.17 54.59
CA LEU A 365 12.39 26.04 55.10
C LEU A 365 12.03 27.50 54.81
N MET A 366 12.13 28.38 55.81
CA MET A 366 11.87 29.81 55.66
C MET A 366 13.12 30.60 56.00
N GLY A 367 13.50 31.54 55.14
CA GLY A 367 14.58 32.48 55.38
C GLY A 367 14.07 33.77 56.00
N SER A 368 14.82 34.32 56.96
CA SER A 368 14.56 35.63 57.55
C SER A 368 15.50 36.72 57.04
N VAL A 369 15.10 37.98 57.18
CA VAL A 369 15.96 39.16 56.93
C VAL A 369 17.25 39.15 57.77
N LYS A 370 17.23 38.48 58.93
CA LYS A 370 18.39 38.40 59.83
C LYS A 370 19.36 37.28 59.43
N GLY A 371 19.05 36.52 58.37
CA GLY A 371 19.86 35.40 57.92
C GLY A 371 19.60 34.08 58.64
N SER A 372 18.53 33.99 59.45
CA SER A 372 18.14 32.72 60.08
C SER A 372 17.24 31.89 59.17
N VAL A 373 17.49 30.57 59.12
CA VAL A 373 16.59 29.60 58.47
C VAL A 373 15.69 28.99 59.54
N ILE A 374 14.40 28.92 59.28
CA ILE A 374 13.38 28.35 60.17
C ILE A 374 12.76 27.14 59.46
N GLU A 375 12.85 25.97 60.09
CA GLU A 375 12.11 24.79 59.66
C GLU A 375 10.70 24.82 60.26
N MET A 376 9.66 24.69 59.44
CA MET A 376 8.27 24.71 59.88
C MET A 376 7.39 23.72 59.13
N ASN A 377 6.30 23.26 59.74
CA ASN A 377 5.22 22.56 59.05
C ASN A 377 3.86 23.14 59.46
N VAL A 378 2.96 23.36 58.49
CA VAL A 378 1.63 23.94 58.72
C VAL A 378 0.54 23.08 58.05
N GLY A 379 -0.47 22.70 58.82
CA GLY A 379 -1.68 22.04 58.32
C GLY A 379 -2.74 23.03 57.82
N SER A 380 -3.74 22.55 57.09
CA SER A 380 -4.86 23.31 56.51
C SER A 380 -5.67 24.09 57.56
N SER A 381 -5.67 23.60 58.80
CA SER A 381 -6.28 24.24 59.97
C SER A 381 -5.45 25.40 60.55
N GLY A 382 -4.25 25.66 60.02
CA GLY A 382 -3.28 26.61 60.56
C GLY A 382 -2.50 26.08 61.77
N MET A 383 -2.65 24.79 62.12
CA MET A 383 -1.89 24.15 63.20
C MET A 383 -0.42 23.98 62.81
N MET A 384 0.49 24.38 63.71
CA MET A 384 1.94 24.30 63.51
C MET A 384 2.52 23.09 64.26
N THR A 385 3.13 22.13 63.56
CA THR A 385 3.60 20.86 64.15
C THR A 385 5.12 20.72 64.26
N CYS A 386 5.91 21.62 63.66
CA CYS A 386 7.35 21.74 63.83
C CYS A 386 7.73 23.23 63.70
N LEU A 387 8.54 23.78 64.62
CA LEU A 387 9.15 25.12 64.47
C LEU A 387 10.53 25.11 65.11
N LYS A 388 11.58 25.05 64.30
CA LYS A 388 12.98 25.02 64.74
C LYS A 388 13.75 26.12 64.03
N GLU A 389 14.31 27.05 64.80
CA GLU A 389 15.14 28.12 64.25
C GLU A 389 16.60 27.67 64.21
N LEU A 390 17.19 27.69 63.02
CA LEU A 390 18.53 27.19 62.71
C LEU A 390 19.49 28.38 62.54
N ILE A 391 19.65 29.15 63.61
CA ILE A 391 20.45 30.40 63.61
C ILE A 391 21.95 30.12 63.51
N GLY A 392 22.45 29.12 64.26
CA GLY A 392 23.89 28.92 64.45
C GLY A 392 24.63 28.22 63.32
N GLN A 393 23.95 27.40 62.51
CA GLN A 393 24.62 26.49 61.56
C GLN A 393 24.91 27.11 60.20
N VAL A 394 24.06 28.02 59.72
CA VAL A 394 24.31 28.79 58.48
C VAL A 394 25.49 29.75 58.67
N ALA A 395 25.63 30.34 59.85
CA ALA A 395 26.76 31.21 60.20
C ALA A 395 28.09 30.44 60.36
N LEU A 396 28.06 29.23 60.95
CA LEU A 396 29.24 28.35 61.15
C LEU A 396 29.78 27.76 59.84
N VAL A 397 28.92 27.36 58.89
CA VAL A 397 29.34 26.98 57.52
C VAL A 397 29.99 28.18 56.81
N SER A 398 29.62 29.41 57.18
CA SER A 398 30.15 30.66 56.63
C SER A 398 31.58 31.01 57.09
N GLU A 399 32.03 30.51 58.24
CA GLU A 399 33.33 30.90 58.83
C GLU A 399 34.51 29.99 58.46
N GLN A 400 34.28 28.78 57.94
CA GLN A 400 35.36 27.80 57.81
C GLN A 400 36.42 28.09 56.72
N ARG A 401 36.29 29.11 55.86
CA ARG A 401 37.33 29.46 54.85
C ARG A 401 37.44 30.94 54.43
N ALA A 402 37.02 31.90 55.25
CA ALA A 402 37.27 33.32 54.94
C ALA A 402 38.65 33.77 55.47
N ALA A 403 39.73 33.44 54.75
CA ALA A 403 41.01 34.10 54.96
C ALA A 403 40.95 35.53 54.40
N GLY A 404 40.53 36.48 55.25
CA GLY A 404 40.64 37.91 55.01
C GLY A 404 39.37 38.57 54.45
N GLY A 405 38.57 39.15 55.35
CA GLY A 405 37.50 40.10 54.99
C GLY A 405 36.30 40.02 55.93
N THR A 406 36.03 41.10 56.66
CA THR A 406 34.86 41.27 57.53
C THR A 406 33.58 41.38 56.69
N VAL A 407 32.96 40.25 56.36
CA VAL A 407 31.60 40.19 55.80
C VAL A 407 30.65 39.87 56.96
N ALA A 408 29.62 40.69 57.16
CA ALA A 408 28.68 40.56 58.28
C ALA A 408 28.01 39.17 58.29
N ALA A 409 28.08 38.47 59.43
CA ALA A 409 27.59 37.11 59.65
C ALA A 409 26.05 36.95 59.54
N THR A 410 25.30 38.02 59.27
CA THR A 410 23.83 38.07 59.29
C THR A 410 23.29 38.80 58.06
N ALA A 411 23.52 38.25 56.87
CA ALA A 411 22.90 38.75 55.64
C ALA A 411 21.52 38.11 55.44
N ALA A 412 20.56 38.85 54.89
CA ALA A 412 19.22 38.34 54.60
C ALA A 412 19.28 37.16 53.63
N ILE A 413 18.48 36.13 53.88
CA ILE A 413 18.29 35.03 52.94
C ILE A 413 17.32 35.50 51.88
N THR A 414 17.75 35.48 50.63
CA THR A 414 16.98 36.02 49.52
C THR A 414 16.20 34.95 48.77
N ASP A 415 16.72 33.71 48.72
CA ASP A 415 16.02 32.59 48.12
C ASP A 415 16.48 31.24 48.71
N ILE A 416 15.61 30.23 48.67
CA ILE A 416 15.91 28.85 49.13
C ILE A 416 15.33 27.87 48.11
N GLN A 417 16.19 27.09 47.45
CA GLN A 417 15.80 26.02 46.54
C GLN A 417 16.03 24.66 47.20
N LEU A 418 15.02 23.79 47.15
CA LEU A 418 15.04 22.43 47.73
C LEU A 418 14.83 21.40 46.62
N PHE A 419 15.77 20.47 46.50
CA PHE A 419 15.72 19.38 45.53
C PHE A 419 15.82 18.03 46.21
N GLN A 420 15.08 17.06 45.67
CA GLN A 420 15.14 15.67 46.05
C GLN A 420 15.75 14.88 44.90
N LEU A 421 16.84 14.17 45.17
CA LEU A 421 17.55 13.36 44.20
C LEU A 421 17.00 11.93 44.27
N THR A 422 16.14 11.55 43.32
CA THR A 422 15.55 10.20 43.24
C THR A 422 16.39 9.27 42.36
N ASP A 423 16.77 8.11 42.90
CA ASP A 423 17.07 6.90 42.11
C ASP A 423 15.78 6.08 42.01
N ASP A 424 15.30 5.87 40.78
CA ASP A 424 13.97 5.37 40.41
C ASP A 424 13.74 3.86 40.64
N ASP A 425 14.18 3.30 41.78
CA ASP A 425 13.90 1.90 42.15
C ASP A 425 12.92 1.82 43.33
N ALA A 426 11.63 1.75 43.01
CA ALA A 426 10.51 1.66 43.96
C ALA A 426 10.46 0.38 44.84
N THR A 427 11.54 -0.39 44.94
CA THR A 427 11.56 -1.72 45.58
C THR A 427 12.45 -1.83 46.82
N SER A 428 13.19 -0.78 47.23
CA SER A 428 14.00 -0.82 48.46
C SER A 428 13.94 0.49 49.28
N PRO A 429 13.89 0.44 50.62
CA PRO A 429 13.95 1.63 51.47
C PRO A 429 15.40 2.12 51.56
N LYS A 430 15.88 2.80 50.52
CA LYS A 430 17.17 3.52 50.55
C LYS A 430 16.98 4.93 51.15
N PRO A 431 18.00 5.49 51.83
CA PRO A 431 17.98 6.88 52.26
C PRO A 431 17.83 7.81 51.05
N LYS A 432 16.96 8.83 51.16
CA LYS A 432 16.73 9.82 50.11
C LYS A 432 17.81 10.90 50.19
N LYS A 433 18.49 11.20 49.08
CA LYS A 433 19.46 12.31 49.03
C LYS A 433 18.74 13.63 48.74
N TRP A 434 19.05 14.64 49.54
CA TRP A 434 18.48 15.99 49.47
C TRP A 434 19.58 17.00 49.19
N LEU A 435 19.28 17.97 48.32
CA LEU A 435 20.14 19.09 47.99
C LEU A 435 19.39 20.40 48.28
N THR A 436 20.03 21.30 49.03
CA THR A 436 19.48 22.62 49.33
C THR A 436 20.44 23.70 48.87
N ILE A 437 19.92 24.69 48.15
CA ILE A 437 20.69 25.87 47.72
C ILE A 437 20.08 27.09 48.39
N ILE A 438 20.90 27.81 49.16
CA ILE A 438 20.48 29.00 49.90
C ILE A 438 21.20 30.20 49.31
N ALA A 439 20.42 31.16 48.82
CA ALA A 439 20.95 32.41 48.31
C ALA A 439 20.96 33.48 49.40
N GLN A 440 22.12 34.11 49.55
CA GLN A 440 22.32 35.35 50.29
C GLN A 440 22.84 36.40 49.32
N MET A 441 22.72 37.67 49.71
CA MET A 441 23.12 38.82 48.90
C MET A 441 24.49 38.71 48.21
N ALA A 442 25.49 38.11 48.85
CA ALA A 442 26.85 37.97 48.30
C ALA A 442 27.35 36.51 48.27
N ARG A 443 26.48 35.53 48.56
CA ARG A 443 26.87 34.12 48.69
C ARG A 443 25.79 33.16 48.22
N LEU A 444 26.20 32.06 47.61
CA LEU A 444 25.37 30.87 47.40
C LEU A 444 25.91 29.73 48.26
N ILE A 445 25.07 29.12 49.09
CA ILE A 445 25.43 27.99 49.95
C ILE A 445 24.72 26.76 49.41
N VAL A 446 25.48 25.74 49.03
CA VAL A 446 24.99 24.44 48.55
C VAL A 446 25.22 23.40 49.65
N LEU A 447 24.16 22.73 50.08
CA LEU A 447 24.17 21.69 51.11
C LEU A 447 23.64 20.38 50.54
N SER A 448 24.31 19.26 50.81
CA SER A 448 23.85 17.92 50.41
C SER A 448 23.86 16.97 51.60
N THR A 449 22.77 16.21 51.79
CA THR A 449 22.66 15.20 52.86
C THR A 449 21.76 14.05 52.44
N GLU A 450 22.01 12.86 52.96
CA GLU A 450 21.12 11.70 52.86
C GLU A 450 20.23 11.63 54.12
N LEU A 451 18.91 11.58 53.92
CA LEU A 451 17.92 11.46 54.99
C LEU A 451 17.26 10.09 54.92
N ASP A 452 17.15 9.41 56.06
CA ASP A 452 16.46 8.12 56.17
C ASP A 452 14.96 8.24 55.81
N PRO A 453 14.36 7.21 55.18
CA PRO A 453 12.96 7.23 54.82
C PRO A 453 12.04 7.23 56.07
N PRO A 454 10.81 7.75 55.95
CA PRO A 454 9.80 7.67 56.99
C PRO A 454 9.64 6.28 57.60
N ALA A 455 9.57 6.18 58.93
CA ALA A 455 9.07 4.97 59.58
C ALA A 455 7.60 4.71 59.16
N PRO A 456 7.21 3.45 58.86
CA PRO A 456 5.83 3.15 58.46
C PRO A 456 4.84 3.50 59.58
N PRO A 457 3.62 3.97 59.25
CA PRO A 457 2.62 4.31 60.26
C PRO A 457 2.28 3.06 61.08
N VAL A 458 2.43 3.17 62.41
CA VAL A 458 2.04 2.11 63.35
C VAL A 458 0.53 1.90 63.22
N LYS A 459 0.10 0.76 62.66
CA LYS A 459 -1.30 0.34 62.70
C LYS A 459 -1.69 0.10 64.16
N ILE A 460 -2.46 1.02 64.75
CA ILE A 460 -3.08 0.82 66.05
C ILE A 460 -4.16 -0.28 65.87
N GLY A 461 -3.89 -1.46 66.42
CA GLY A 461 -4.82 -2.60 66.43
C GLY A 461 -6.05 -2.35 67.30
N GLY A 462 -7.13 -3.08 67.02
CA GLY A 462 -8.50 -2.80 67.46
C GLY A 462 -8.71 -2.62 68.97
N PHE A 463 -9.59 -1.69 69.30
CA PHE A 463 -10.06 -1.45 70.67
C PHE A 463 -11.00 -2.58 71.12
N THR A 464 -10.60 -3.35 72.14
CA THR A 464 -11.47 -4.32 72.83
C THR A 464 -11.57 -4.04 74.33
N SER A 465 -11.84 -2.79 74.74
CA SER A 465 -12.41 -2.50 76.06
C SER A 465 -12.91 -1.05 76.18
N SER A 466 -13.93 -0.82 77.02
CA SER A 466 -14.48 0.51 77.31
C SER A 466 -13.53 1.43 78.06
N ALA A 467 -12.53 0.90 78.78
CA ALA A 467 -11.46 1.69 79.40
C ALA A 467 -10.47 2.25 78.36
N SER A 468 -10.25 1.53 77.25
CA SER A 468 -9.43 1.98 76.12
C SER A 468 -10.10 3.10 75.32
N LEU A 469 -11.43 3.16 75.34
CA LEU A 469 -12.20 4.23 74.71
C LEU A 469 -12.03 5.55 75.45
N GLN A 470 -11.90 5.57 76.78
CA GLN A 470 -11.79 6.81 77.54
C GLN A 470 -10.37 7.41 77.47
N ALA A 471 -9.33 6.57 77.38
CA ALA A 471 -7.98 6.99 77.00
C ALA A 471 -7.89 7.37 75.51
N GLY A 472 -8.67 6.71 74.65
CA GLY A 472 -8.80 7.06 73.23
C GLY A 472 -9.57 8.36 72.99
N LEU A 473 -10.58 8.66 73.79
CA LEU A 473 -11.43 9.85 73.71
C LEU A 473 -10.73 11.10 74.24
N MET A 474 -9.85 10.97 75.24
CA MET A 474 -8.96 12.07 75.64
C MET A 474 -7.82 12.33 74.64
N ASN A 475 -7.56 11.40 73.71
CA ASN A 475 -6.61 11.55 72.60
C ASN A 475 -7.29 11.81 71.23
N LEU A 476 -8.59 12.14 71.20
CA LEU A 476 -9.32 12.54 69.98
C LEU A 476 -9.10 13.99 69.56
N ASN A 477 -8.18 14.71 70.22
CA ASN A 477 -7.43 15.77 69.53
C ASN A 477 -6.40 15.06 68.66
N LEU A 478 -6.81 14.60 67.47
CA LEU A 478 -5.93 14.14 66.42
C LEU A 478 -5.01 15.31 66.02
N ALA A 479 -3.92 15.46 66.78
CA ALA A 479 -2.70 16.00 66.26
C ALA A 479 -2.32 15.13 65.07
N GLU A 480 -2.40 15.72 63.87
CA GLU A 480 -1.72 15.24 62.67
C GLU A 480 -0.35 14.69 63.08
N ALA A 481 -0.10 13.41 62.79
CA ALA A 481 1.22 12.82 63.01
C ALA A 481 2.27 13.75 62.36
N PRO A 482 3.32 14.18 63.08
CA PRO A 482 4.31 15.10 62.52
C PRO A 482 4.96 14.45 61.30
N PRO A 483 5.29 15.23 60.24
CA PRO A 483 5.96 14.71 59.08
C PRO A 483 7.28 14.06 59.49
N THR A 484 7.52 12.89 58.92
CA THR A 484 8.60 11.96 59.28
C THR A 484 9.95 12.33 58.67
N THR A 485 10.03 13.38 57.85
CA THR A 485 11.28 13.97 57.35
C THR A 485 11.59 15.27 58.10
N THR A 486 12.84 15.44 58.55
CA THR A 486 13.30 16.67 59.22
C THR A 486 14.49 17.24 58.48
N PHE A 487 14.47 18.54 58.20
CA PHE A 487 15.46 19.24 57.40
C PHE A 487 16.58 19.89 58.20
N HIS A 488 16.43 20.08 59.52
CA HIS A 488 17.51 20.63 60.33
C HIS A 488 18.83 19.81 60.32
N THR A 489 18.77 18.52 59.97
CA THR A 489 19.95 17.66 59.78
C THR A 489 20.77 18.06 58.55
N LEU A 490 20.17 18.73 57.54
CA LEU A 490 20.89 19.27 56.38
C LEU A 490 22.00 20.24 56.80
N PHE A 491 21.75 21.01 57.85
CA PHE A 491 22.67 22.03 58.36
C PHE A 491 23.74 21.46 59.31
N GLN A 492 23.72 20.15 59.56
CA GLN A 492 24.73 19.42 60.33
C GLN A 492 25.71 18.63 59.44
N SER A 493 25.48 18.60 58.12
CA SER A 493 26.25 17.78 57.18
C SER A 493 27.64 18.36 56.87
N PRO A 494 28.68 17.51 56.71
CA PRO A 494 30.02 17.94 56.28
C PRO A 494 30.09 18.29 54.79
N LEU A 495 29.10 17.91 53.97
CA LEU A 495 29.06 18.17 52.53
C LEU A 495 28.40 19.52 52.26
N SER A 496 29.20 20.59 52.32
CA SER A 496 28.78 21.95 51.97
C SER A 496 29.77 22.61 50.99
N HIS A 497 29.24 23.46 50.11
CA HIS A 497 30.01 24.33 49.23
C HIS A 497 29.46 25.75 49.29
N THR A 498 30.34 26.76 49.27
CA THR A 498 29.94 28.17 49.28
C THR A 498 30.64 28.91 48.16
N ILE A 499 29.84 29.56 47.30
CA ILE A 499 30.30 30.47 46.25
C ILE A 499 30.12 31.89 46.81
N THR A 500 31.16 32.72 46.76
CA THR A 500 31.16 34.08 47.33
C THR A 500 31.52 35.10 46.27
N ALA A 501 30.79 36.22 46.22
CA ALA A 501 31.11 37.35 45.36
C ALA A 501 32.37 38.08 45.83
N SER A 502 33.17 38.57 44.89
CA SER A 502 34.46 39.22 45.10
C SER A 502 34.35 40.69 45.54
N LYS A 503 33.31 41.42 45.11
CA LYS A 503 33.02 42.81 45.50
C LYS A 503 31.92 42.84 46.56
N PHE A 504 32.09 43.69 47.57
CA PHE A 504 31.09 43.94 48.61
C PHE A 504 30.56 45.37 48.49
N SER A 505 29.24 45.55 48.52
CA SER A 505 28.59 46.87 48.49
C SER A 505 27.42 46.91 49.45
N GLU A 506 27.51 47.72 50.51
CA GLU A 506 26.41 47.93 51.48
C GLU A 506 25.16 48.58 50.84
N LYS A 507 25.30 49.20 49.66
CA LYS A 507 24.19 49.85 48.94
C LYS A 507 23.35 48.87 48.13
N PHE A 508 23.86 47.68 47.89
CA PHE A 508 23.16 46.62 47.17
C PHE A 508 22.34 45.82 48.20
N LYS A 509 21.04 45.62 47.97
CA LYS A 509 20.14 44.99 48.96
C LYS A 509 19.41 43.75 48.43
N ASN A 510 19.58 43.45 47.14
CA ASN A 510 18.77 42.49 46.42
C ASN A 510 19.66 41.38 45.87
N GLY A 511 19.59 40.18 46.44
CA GLY A 511 20.06 38.96 45.77
C GLY A 511 18.85 38.26 45.19
N TYR A 512 18.92 37.79 43.95
CA TYR A 512 17.89 36.95 43.35
C TYR A 512 18.57 35.76 42.71
N LEU A 513 18.04 34.57 42.98
CA LEU A 513 18.43 33.33 42.33
C LEU A 513 17.24 32.85 41.52
N THR A 514 17.48 32.46 40.28
CA THR A 514 16.50 31.78 39.45
C THR A 514 17.17 30.61 38.76
N MET A 515 16.41 29.54 38.53
CA MET A 515 16.89 28.35 37.85
C MET A 515 15.87 27.91 36.81
N HIS A 516 16.35 27.38 35.69
CA HIS A 516 15.49 26.92 34.60
C HIS A 516 15.97 25.59 34.01
N PRO A 517 15.06 24.64 33.74
CA PRO A 517 13.68 24.55 34.26
C PRO A 517 13.62 24.46 35.81
N MET A 518 12.49 24.79 36.44
CA MET A 518 12.40 24.84 37.91
C MET A 518 12.41 23.46 38.60
N ILE A 519 11.90 22.41 37.95
CA ILE A 519 11.76 21.06 38.52
C ILE A 519 13.03 20.21 38.30
N ASP A 520 13.81 20.50 37.26
CA ASP A 520 15.12 19.90 36.99
C ASP A 520 16.04 20.96 36.34
N PRO A 521 16.69 21.79 37.16
CA PRO A 521 17.42 22.95 36.68
C PRO A 521 18.66 22.55 35.91
N LYS A 522 18.78 23.11 34.70
CA LYS A 522 19.97 22.97 33.84
C LYS A 522 20.84 24.21 33.89
N ARG A 523 20.24 25.37 34.17
CA ARG A 523 20.92 26.66 34.26
C ARG A 523 20.45 27.42 35.49
N TYR A 524 21.34 28.23 36.03
CA TYR A 524 21.03 29.21 37.07
C TYR A 524 21.46 30.61 36.63
N ALA A 525 20.75 31.61 37.14
CA ALA A 525 21.18 32.99 37.11
C ALA A 525 21.09 33.56 38.52
N TRP A 526 22.17 34.18 38.96
CA TRP A 526 22.28 34.75 40.29
C TRP A 526 22.74 36.21 40.22
N ILE A 527 21.93 37.10 40.79
CA ILE A 527 22.30 38.49 41.00
C ILE A 527 23.18 38.59 42.25
N SER A 528 24.43 38.98 42.04
CA SER A 528 25.41 39.26 43.08
C SER A 528 25.92 40.70 42.96
N PRO A 529 26.70 41.25 43.92
CA PRO A 529 27.28 42.57 43.77
C PRO A 529 28.30 42.69 42.63
N ASP A 530 28.83 41.55 42.15
CA ASP A 530 29.78 41.50 41.04
C ASP A 530 29.11 41.67 39.68
N GLY A 531 27.83 41.28 39.59
CA GLY A 531 27.08 41.21 38.34
C GLY A 531 25.99 40.16 38.41
N ILE A 532 25.62 39.63 37.25
CA ILE A 532 24.69 38.54 37.07
C ILE A 532 25.50 37.32 36.63
N SER A 533 25.74 36.40 37.55
CA SER A 533 26.42 35.14 37.27
C SER A 533 25.45 34.18 36.62
N ILE A 534 25.79 33.66 35.44
CA ILE A 534 24.99 32.69 34.71
C ILE A 534 25.82 31.42 34.54
N GLY A 535 25.22 30.28 34.86
CA GLY A 535 25.94 29.01 34.87
C GLY A 535 25.06 27.79 34.66
N ARG A 536 25.70 26.63 34.63
CA ARG A 536 25.03 25.32 34.57
C ARG A 536 24.74 24.81 35.98
N VAL A 537 23.64 24.09 36.08
CA VAL A 537 23.28 23.35 37.28
C VAL A 537 23.35 21.86 36.97
N ASN A 538 24.07 21.12 37.81
CA ASN A 538 24.09 19.66 37.76
C ASN A 538 23.77 19.12 39.16
N VAL A 539 22.48 18.95 39.44
CA VAL A 539 21.99 18.48 40.75
C VAL A 539 22.53 17.09 41.09
N TYR A 540 22.86 16.29 40.06
CA TYR A 540 23.37 14.91 40.16
C TYR A 540 24.91 14.82 40.16
N ALA A 541 25.63 15.94 40.27
CA ALA A 541 27.09 15.93 40.29
C ALA A 541 27.67 15.05 41.42
N GLU A 542 28.73 14.31 41.13
CA GLU A 542 29.44 13.49 42.12
C GLU A 542 30.11 14.35 43.20
N ARG A 543 30.61 15.53 42.82
CA ARG A 543 31.21 16.51 43.72
C ARG A 543 30.26 17.68 43.92
N ILE A 544 30.11 18.10 45.18
CA ILE A 544 29.24 19.24 45.54
C ILE A 544 29.69 20.57 44.93
N GLN A 545 30.96 20.69 44.53
CA GLN A 545 31.51 21.88 43.87
C GLN A 545 31.05 22.01 42.42
N ASP A 546 30.75 20.88 41.77
CA ASP A 546 30.36 20.82 40.35
C ASP A 546 28.83 20.95 40.18
N VAL A 547 28.10 21.17 41.29
CA VAL A 547 26.65 21.38 41.29
C VAL A 547 26.27 22.70 40.62
N LEU A 548 27.08 23.74 40.83
CA LEU A 548 26.92 25.06 40.22
C LEU A 548 28.22 25.46 39.53
N GLU A 549 28.20 25.49 38.20
CA GLU A 549 29.35 25.89 37.39
C GLU A 549 29.04 27.22 36.66
N GLU A 550 29.77 28.30 36.99
CA GLU A 550 29.61 29.59 36.31
C GLU A 550 30.16 29.53 34.87
N GLU A 551 29.33 29.85 33.88
CA GLU A 551 29.74 29.93 32.46
C GLU A 551 30.26 31.33 32.12
N PHE A 552 29.52 32.37 32.53
CA PHE A 552 29.88 33.78 32.29
C PHE A 552 29.17 34.71 33.28
N ASN A 553 29.73 35.92 33.43
CA ASN A 553 29.21 36.97 34.31
C ASN A 553 28.85 38.22 33.50
N ILE A 554 27.66 38.76 33.70
CA ILE A 554 27.22 40.03 33.09
C ILE A 554 27.35 41.14 34.13
N GLU A 555 28.18 42.15 33.86
CA GLU A 555 28.31 43.30 34.76
C GLU A 555 27.02 44.10 34.89
N HIS A 556 26.78 44.68 36.06
CA HIS A 556 25.62 45.55 36.29
C HIS A 556 25.64 46.79 35.39
N ARG A 557 24.46 47.18 34.92
CA ARG A 557 24.28 48.40 34.14
C ARG A 557 24.59 49.64 35.00
N LEU A 558 25.28 50.61 34.39
CA LEU A 558 25.52 51.93 34.99
C LEU A 558 24.67 53.00 34.28
N ILE A 559 23.87 53.73 35.06
CA ILE A 559 23.17 54.94 34.59
C ILE A 559 23.72 56.13 35.37
N GLU A 560 24.27 57.13 34.67
CA GLU A 560 24.89 58.32 35.27
C GLU A 560 25.95 58.00 36.35
N GLY A 561 26.69 56.89 36.17
CA GLY A 561 27.70 56.42 37.11
C GLY A 561 27.14 55.74 38.37
N ARG A 562 25.83 55.51 38.46
CA ARG A 562 25.18 54.71 39.51
C ARG A 562 24.82 53.33 38.99
N LEU A 563 25.03 52.31 39.83
CA LEU A 563 24.61 50.94 39.55
C LEU A 563 23.07 50.87 39.52
N GLU A 564 22.51 50.39 38.42
CA GLU A 564 21.11 50.03 38.30
C GLU A 564 21.00 48.49 38.28
N PRO A 565 20.82 47.84 39.46
CA PRO A 565 20.61 46.41 39.49
C PRO A 565 19.20 46.05 38.99
N PRO A 566 18.99 44.85 38.43
CA PRO A 566 17.65 44.41 38.07
C PRO A 566 16.77 44.28 39.31
N THR A 567 15.53 44.73 39.21
CA THR A 567 14.45 44.47 40.18
C THR A 567 14.00 43.01 40.20
N GLY A 568 14.25 42.24 39.14
CA GLY A 568 14.05 40.80 39.13
C GLY A 568 14.61 40.16 37.86
N ILE A 569 14.73 38.83 37.90
CA ILE A 569 15.32 38.03 36.83
C ILE A 569 14.49 36.78 36.57
N ALA A 570 14.47 36.34 35.33
CA ALA A 570 14.01 34.99 34.98
C ALA A 570 14.84 34.42 33.83
N LEU A 571 14.88 33.10 33.78
CA LEU A 571 15.51 32.35 32.70
C LEU A 571 14.43 31.71 31.82
N THR A 572 14.75 31.63 30.54
CA THR A 572 14.05 30.86 29.51
C THR A 572 15.05 29.84 28.93
N ASP A 573 14.66 29.08 27.91
CA ASP A 573 15.55 28.10 27.29
C ASP A 573 16.79 28.74 26.64
N TYR A 574 16.64 29.94 26.07
CA TYR A 574 17.69 30.61 25.30
C TYR A 574 17.92 32.08 25.65
N HIS A 575 17.07 32.69 26.49
CA HIS A 575 17.21 34.07 26.92
C HIS A 575 17.20 34.22 28.44
N ILE A 576 17.75 35.34 28.91
CA ILE A 576 17.59 35.85 30.27
C ILE A 576 16.76 37.12 30.23
N LEU A 577 15.72 37.18 31.06
CA LEU A 577 14.85 38.33 31.24
C LEU A 577 15.34 39.12 32.45
N LEU A 578 15.68 40.39 32.24
CA LEU A 578 16.17 41.32 33.25
C LEU A 578 15.17 42.47 33.38
N ALA A 579 14.45 42.50 34.50
CA ALA A 579 13.50 43.57 34.80
C ALA A 579 14.22 44.71 35.52
N TYR A 580 14.26 45.89 34.90
CA TYR A 580 14.75 47.13 35.49
C TYR A 580 13.61 48.02 35.95
N SER A 581 13.95 49.19 36.51
CA SER A 581 12.98 50.15 37.04
C SER A 581 11.91 50.57 36.01
N THR A 582 12.27 50.72 34.74
CA THR A 582 11.40 51.29 33.69
C THR A 582 11.39 50.48 32.38
N ARG A 583 12.03 49.31 32.38
CA ARG A 583 12.13 48.46 31.18
C ARG A 583 12.40 47.01 31.51
N LEU A 584 12.02 46.13 30.59
CA LEU A 584 12.39 44.71 30.57
C LEU A 584 13.39 44.48 29.43
N LEU A 585 14.51 43.83 29.72
CA LEU A 585 15.50 43.41 28.72
C LEU A 585 15.53 41.90 28.60
N ALA A 586 15.35 41.36 27.40
CA ALA A 586 15.64 39.96 27.09
C ALA A 586 16.99 39.87 26.39
N LEU A 587 17.98 39.26 27.04
CA LEU A 587 19.30 39.02 26.46
C LEU A 587 19.43 37.57 26.04
N SER A 588 20.10 37.30 24.92
CA SER A 588 20.41 35.92 24.53
C SER A 588 21.44 35.30 25.47
N LEU A 589 21.20 34.07 25.93
CA LEU A 589 22.19 33.26 26.65
C LEU A 589 23.33 32.81 25.73
N LEU A 590 23.18 32.99 24.42
CA LEU A 590 24.18 32.64 23.43
C LEU A 590 25.06 33.88 23.11
N PRO A 591 26.41 33.80 23.25
CA PRO A 591 27.34 34.78 22.68
C PRO A 591 26.99 35.21 21.24
N PRO A 592 26.98 36.51 20.89
CA PRO A 592 27.52 37.65 21.65
C PRO A 592 26.58 38.26 22.71
N HIS A 593 25.55 37.55 23.18
CA HIS A 593 24.60 38.02 24.20
C HIS A 593 23.83 39.26 23.77
N ASN A 594 23.38 39.27 22.52
CA ASN A 594 22.61 40.38 21.97
C ASN A 594 21.26 40.56 22.69
N VAL A 595 20.81 41.81 22.74
CA VAL A 595 19.45 42.16 23.17
C VAL A 595 18.47 41.61 22.12
N ALA A 596 17.64 40.65 22.53
CA ALA A 596 16.59 40.06 21.71
C ALA A 596 15.31 40.90 21.76
N LEU A 597 14.99 41.46 22.93
CA LEU A 597 13.86 42.34 23.16
C LEU A 597 14.23 43.40 24.20
N GLU A 598 13.84 44.64 23.94
CA GLU A 598 13.82 45.72 24.93
C GLU A 598 12.42 46.31 24.93
N ASP A 599 11.72 46.17 26.07
CA ASP A 599 10.41 46.76 26.27
C ASP A 599 10.50 47.83 27.36
N ALA A 600 10.31 49.08 26.99
CA ALA A 600 10.37 50.22 27.89
C ALA A 600 8.97 50.82 28.05
N TRP A 601 8.54 51.03 29.28
CA TRP A 601 7.21 51.58 29.56
C TRP A 601 7.27 52.99 30.13
N ASN A 602 6.15 53.70 30.03
CA ASN A 602 6.04 55.09 30.48
C ASN A 602 6.24 55.20 32.00
N GLN A 603 6.95 56.26 32.42
CA GLN A 603 7.24 56.54 33.83
C GLN A 603 5.98 56.73 34.69
N GLU A 604 4.84 57.05 34.06
CA GLU A 604 3.53 57.19 34.71
C GLU A 604 3.00 55.89 35.32
N LEU A 605 3.37 54.73 34.77
CA LEU A 605 3.00 53.43 35.32
C LEU A 605 3.73 53.13 36.64
N GLY A 606 4.77 53.91 36.94
CA GLY A 606 5.64 53.74 38.10
C GLY A 606 6.79 52.77 37.85
N PRO A 607 7.74 52.69 38.79
CA PRO A 607 8.84 51.75 38.69
C PRO A 607 8.36 50.30 38.89
N SER A 608 9.06 49.36 38.26
CA SER A 608 8.91 47.92 38.55
C SER A 608 9.08 47.66 40.04
N ILE A 609 8.11 46.99 40.66
CA ILE A 609 8.15 46.56 42.05
C ILE A 609 8.68 45.13 42.15
N GLY A 610 8.29 44.27 41.20
CA GLY A 610 8.74 42.89 41.18
C GLY A 610 8.47 42.19 39.86
N PHE A 611 9.12 41.04 39.71
CA PHE A 611 9.09 40.19 38.54
C PHE A 611 9.03 38.73 38.99
N GLN A 612 8.01 38.00 38.54
CA GLN A 612 7.71 36.65 39.02
C GLN A 612 7.46 35.71 37.83
N THR A 613 8.00 34.49 37.91
CA THR A 613 7.72 33.42 36.96
C THR A 613 6.57 32.56 37.48
N ASP A 614 5.60 32.27 36.61
CA ASP A 614 4.63 31.21 36.84
C ASP A 614 5.25 29.88 36.39
N THR A 615 5.48 28.99 37.36
CA THR A 615 6.14 27.70 37.12
C THR A 615 5.27 26.70 36.37
N THR A 616 3.96 26.95 36.28
CA THR A 616 3.01 26.05 35.63
C THR A 616 2.73 26.48 34.20
N THR A 617 2.58 27.77 33.95
CA THR A 617 2.25 28.30 32.63
C THR A 617 3.45 28.83 31.84
N GLU A 618 4.62 28.91 32.49
CA GLU A 618 5.86 29.51 31.95
C GLU A 618 5.71 30.98 31.50
N PHE A 619 4.65 31.67 31.95
CA PHE A 619 4.50 33.10 31.78
C PHE A 619 5.27 33.88 32.85
N TYR A 620 5.72 35.08 32.49
CA TYR A 620 6.43 35.99 33.37
C TYR A 620 5.57 37.21 33.66
N TRP A 621 5.43 37.54 34.94
CA TRP A 621 4.61 38.65 35.42
C TRP A 621 5.51 39.74 35.98
N LEU A 622 5.44 40.93 35.37
CA LEU A 622 6.05 42.15 35.88
C LEU A 622 4.96 43.04 36.47
N TYR A 623 5.16 43.59 37.65
CA TYR A 623 4.15 44.46 38.24
C TYR A 623 4.75 45.75 38.79
N THR A 624 3.98 46.82 38.64
CA THR A 624 4.26 48.17 39.11
C THR A 624 3.26 48.53 40.21
N SER A 625 3.31 49.76 40.72
CA SER A 625 2.31 50.25 41.68
C SER A 625 0.91 50.37 41.09
N THR A 626 0.75 50.31 39.76
CA THR A 626 -0.52 50.58 39.07
C THR A 626 -0.99 49.44 38.16
N VAL A 627 -0.07 48.74 37.50
CA VAL A 627 -0.38 47.74 36.46
C VAL A 627 0.49 46.49 36.61
N ALA A 628 -0.09 45.32 36.31
CA ALA A 628 0.61 44.06 36.08
C ALA A 628 0.67 43.76 34.57
N MET A 629 1.85 43.40 34.09
CA MET A 629 2.18 43.08 32.70
C MET A 629 2.55 41.60 32.59
N LYS A 630 1.95 40.91 31.61
CA LYS A 630 2.20 39.49 31.32
C LYS A 630 3.12 39.37 30.10
N TYR A 631 4.22 38.64 30.24
CA TYR A 631 5.16 38.33 29.17
C TYR A 631 5.17 36.81 28.93
N GLY A 632 5.18 36.40 27.66
CA GLY A 632 5.28 35.01 27.25
C GLY A 632 6.23 34.85 26.06
N THR A 633 6.74 33.63 25.89
CA THR A 633 7.61 33.31 24.75
C THR A 633 6.76 33.06 23.50
N ASN A 634 7.16 33.63 22.37
CA ASN A 634 6.53 33.38 21.07
C ASN A 634 7.60 32.86 20.09
N ASP A 635 7.66 31.54 19.94
CA ASP A 635 8.66 30.82 19.12
C ASP A 635 10.09 31.31 19.41
N GLU A 636 10.54 31.10 20.66
CA GLU A 636 11.85 31.53 21.13
C GLU A 636 13.02 31.01 20.26
N ALA A 637 12.86 29.83 19.68
CA ALA A 637 13.85 29.19 18.82
C ALA A 637 14.00 29.82 17.41
N ARG A 638 13.24 30.89 17.11
CA ARG A 638 13.09 31.41 15.74
C ARG A 638 14.39 31.71 15.01
N TYR A 639 15.30 32.44 15.65
CA TYR A 639 16.56 32.90 15.02
C TYR A 639 17.81 32.19 15.56
N ILE A 640 17.61 31.21 16.44
CA ILE A 640 18.70 30.58 17.19
C ILE A 640 19.58 29.71 16.28
N TRP A 641 18.97 29.06 15.29
CA TRP A 641 19.71 28.28 14.29
C TRP A 641 20.72 29.14 13.52
N LYS A 642 20.42 30.42 13.27
CA LYS A 642 21.32 31.37 12.60
C LYS A 642 22.52 31.69 13.48
N THR A 643 22.30 31.90 14.78
CA THR A 643 23.38 32.10 15.76
C THR A 643 24.31 30.89 15.82
N TYR A 644 23.77 29.67 15.82
CA TYR A 644 24.59 28.46 15.76
C TYR A 644 25.32 28.29 14.42
N LEU A 645 24.67 28.67 13.32
CA LEU A 645 25.26 28.62 11.98
C LEU A 645 26.45 29.59 11.84
N ASP A 646 26.32 30.82 12.35
CA ASP A 646 27.37 31.84 12.31
C ASP A 646 28.57 31.47 13.21
N ARG A 647 28.37 30.61 14.21
CA ARG A 647 29.46 30.01 15.02
C ARG A 647 30.14 28.81 14.38
N GLY A 648 29.55 28.22 13.33
CA GLY A 648 29.99 26.96 12.76
C GLY A 648 29.55 25.70 13.54
N ASP A 649 28.62 25.81 14.51
CA ASP A 649 28.02 24.63 15.16
C ASP A 649 26.86 24.10 14.30
N TYR A 650 27.22 23.45 13.20
CA TYR A 650 26.27 22.97 12.20
C TYR A 650 25.32 21.90 12.73
N VAL A 651 25.74 21.09 13.72
CA VAL A 651 24.92 20.00 14.26
C VAL A 651 23.69 20.55 14.99
N LYS A 652 23.89 21.51 15.90
CA LYS A 652 22.78 22.15 16.63
C LYS A 652 21.92 23.01 15.71
N ALA A 653 22.53 23.75 14.78
CA ALA A 653 21.81 24.54 13.79
C ALA A 653 20.87 23.67 12.95
N LEU A 654 21.36 22.51 12.50
CA LEU A 654 20.61 21.57 11.67
C LEU A 654 19.51 20.84 12.45
N GLN A 655 19.73 20.53 13.73
CA GLN A 655 18.69 19.97 14.60
C GLN A 655 17.51 20.94 14.72
N ILE A 656 17.77 22.22 15.03
CA ILE A 656 16.73 23.24 15.14
C ILE A 656 16.04 23.47 13.78
N ALA A 657 16.81 23.56 12.70
CA ALA A 657 16.25 23.78 11.36
C ALA A 657 15.39 22.59 10.88
N ARG A 658 15.74 21.36 11.23
CA ARG A 658 14.92 20.16 10.92
C ARG A 658 13.60 20.15 11.68
N MET A 659 13.62 20.50 12.97
CA MET A 659 12.40 20.62 13.78
C MET A 659 11.44 21.67 13.20
N ARG A 660 11.97 22.68 12.52
CA ARG A 660 11.20 23.83 12.01
C ARG A 660 10.98 23.82 10.50
N LYS A 661 11.19 22.68 9.85
CA LYS A 661 11.11 22.51 8.39
C LYS A 661 9.75 22.94 7.80
N GLU A 662 8.65 22.76 8.53
CA GLU A 662 7.31 23.12 8.06
C GLU A 662 7.04 24.64 8.13
N ILE A 663 7.76 25.35 8.99
CA ILE A 663 7.57 26.79 9.23
C ILE A 663 8.53 27.59 8.35
N GLU A 664 9.81 27.21 8.30
CA GLU A 664 10.86 27.94 7.60
C GLU A 664 11.77 26.95 6.82
N PRO A 665 11.37 26.52 5.61
CA PRO A 665 12.16 25.59 4.81
C PRO A 665 13.52 26.19 4.40
N ASP A 666 13.56 27.50 4.14
CA ASP A 666 14.76 28.25 3.72
C ASP A 666 15.90 28.16 4.75
N ALA A 667 15.56 28.09 6.04
CA ALA A 667 16.54 27.95 7.12
C ALA A 667 17.35 26.65 7.01
N LEU A 668 16.65 25.54 6.74
CA LEU A 668 17.28 24.23 6.57
C LEU A 668 18.21 24.22 5.35
N GLU A 669 17.78 24.81 4.25
CA GLU A 669 18.58 24.91 3.03
C GLU A 669 19.86 25.72 3.25
N MET A 670 19.76 26.84 3.96
CA MET A 670 20.91 27.70 4.25
C MET A 670 21.95 26.99 5.15
N VAL A 671 21.50 26.25 6.16
CA VAL A 671 22.39 25.46 7.04
C VAL A 671 23.08 24.36 6.25
N LEU A 672 22.33 23.58 5.46
CA LEU A 672 22.89 22.50 4.63
C LEU A 672 23.94 23.03 3.64
N ARG A 673 23.66 24.16 2.98
CA ARG A 673 24.59 24.78 2.04
C ARG A 673 25.90 25.20 2.70
N ARG A 674 25.83 25.94 3.81
CA ARG A 674 27.04 26.38 4.52
C ARG A 674 27.86 25.22 5.07
N GLN A 675 27.20 24.19 5.61
CA GLN A 675 27.89 23.00 6.09
C GLN A 675 28.58 22.24 4.94
N ALA A 676 27.91 22.12 3.79
CA ALA A 676 28.52 21.50 2.62
C ALA A 676 29.70 22.30 2.06
N ASP A 677 29.58 23.63 1.97
CA ASP A 677 30.66 24.50 1.50
C ASP A 677 31.86 24.42 2.46
N PHE A 678 31.63 24.27 3.77
CA PHE A 678 32.68 23.99 4.76
C PHE A 678 33.41 22.67 4.48
N TYR A 679 32.68 21.56 4.29
CA TYR A 679 33.31 20.27 3.96
C TYR A 679 34.06 20.28 2.61
N ILE A 680 33.60 21.05 1.63
CA ILE A 680 34.31 21.25 0.36
C ILE A 680 35.63 22.00 0.58
N GLN A 681 35.64 23.03 1.45
CA GLN A 681 36.88 23.74 1.82
C GLN A 681 37.88 22.82 2.53
N GLU A 682 37.39 21.91 3.39
CA GLU A 682 38.22 20.90 4.07
C GLU A 682 38.67 19.74 3.15
N LYS A 683 38.29 19.74 1.86
CA LYS A 683 38.50 18.65 0.89
C LYS A 683 37.80 17.33 1.25
N ASN A 684 36.84 17.34 2.17
CA ASN A 684 36.03 16.18 2.51
C ASN A 684 34.79 16.11 1.58
N TYR A 685 35.01 15.66 0.34
CA TYR A 685 33.97 15.64 -0.68
C TYR A 685 32.85 14.63 -0.42
N THR A 686 33.11 13.55 0.32
CA THR A 686 32.10 12.52 0.65
C THR A 686 31.10 13.07 1.67
N ALA A 687 31.58 13.69 2.76
CA ALA A 687 30.70 14.34 3.73
C ALA A 687 29.91 15.51 3.09
N ALA A 688 30.56 16.32 2.25
CA ALA A 688 29.88 17.37 1.49
C ALA A 688 28.75 16.82 0.61
N ALA A 689 28.98 15.69 -0.07
CA ALA A 689 28.01 15.04 -0.93
C ALA A 689 26.78 14.52 -0.15
N GLU A 690 26.98 13.95 1.04
CA GLU A 690 25.86 13.47 1.88
C GLU A 690 24.95 14.61 2.36
N ILE A 691 25.54 15.76 2.69
CA ILE A 691 24.80 16.95 3.08
C ILE A 691 24.08 17.57 1.88
N LEU A 692 24.76 17.72 0.74
CA LEU A 692 24.15 18.27 -0.49
C LEU A 692 23.08 17.35 -1.10
N ALA A 693 23.17 16.04 -0.87
CA ALA A 693 22.11 15.11 -1.26
C ALA A 693 20.79 15.38 -0.53
N GLN A 694 20.83 15.99 0.67
CA GLN A 694 19.66 16.38 1.44
C GLN A 694 19.07 17.73 0.98
N SER A 695 19.88 18.57 0.34
CA SER A 695 19.49 19.88 -0.19
C SER A 695 18.52 19.80 -1.37
N SER A 696 17.74 20.86 -1.55
CA SER A 696 16.86 21.14 -2.69
C SER A 696 17.56 21.91 -3.82
N GLU A 697 18.87 22.19 -3.69
CA GLU A 697 19.63 22.90 -4.72
C GLU A 697 19.49 22.23 -6.10
N PRO A 698 19.46 23.04 -7.19
CA PRO A 698 19.42 22.53 -8.55
C PRO A 698 20.46 21.44 -8.77
N PHE A 699 20.04 20.35 -9.41
CA PHE A 699 20.89 19.17 -9.54
C PHE A 699 22.22 19.49 -10.25
N GLU A 700 22.16 20.35 -11.27
CA GLU A 700 23.27 20.80 -12.08
C GLU A 700 24.29 21.59 -11.26
N SER A 701 23.85 22.50 -10.39
CA SER A 701 24.75 23.31 -9.56
C SER A 701 25.51 22.46 -8.55
N VAL A 702 24.84 21.45 -7.98
CA VAL A 702 25.48 20.52 -7.04
C VAL A 702 26.50 19.64 -7.78
N VAL A 703 26.13 19.09 -8.93
CA VAL A 703 27.00 18.22 -9.74
C VAL A 703 28.26 18.95 -10.22
N LEU A 704 28.14 20.22 -10.65
CA LEU A 704 29.28 21.04 -11.07
C LEU A 704 30.34 21.20 -9.98
N LYS A 705 29.96 21.19 -8.70
CA LYS A 705 30.92 21.23 -7.58
C LYS A 705 31.83 19.99 -7.52
N PHE A 706 31.43 18.86 -8.13
CA PHE A 706 32.14 17.58 -8.11
C PHE A 706 32.73 17.15 -9.47
N LEU A 707 32.33 17.75 -10.59
CA LEU A 707 32.82 17.42 -11.94
C LEU A 707 34.26 17.91 -12.18
N THR A 708 35.26 17.15 -11.68
CA THR A 708 36.69 17.33 -12.02
C THR A 708 37.41 15.99 -12.00
N ASN A 709 38.57 15.89 -12.68
CA ASN A 709 39.34 14.64 -12.85
C ASN A 709 40.02 14.09 -11.58
N SER A 710 39.73 14.62 -10.39
CA SER A 710 40.26 14.07 -9.14
C SER A 710 39.46 12.84 -8.68
N SER A 711 40.15 11.78 -8.29
CA SER A 711 39.55 10.54 -7.75
C SER A 711 38.66 10.81 -6.52
N GLU A 712 39.06 11.74 -5.66
CA GLU A 712 38.32 12.13 -4.44
C GLU A 712 36.98 12.80 -4.79
N ARG A 713 36.94 13.63 -5.85
CA ARG A 713 35.71 14.28 -6.29
C ARG A 713 34.79 13.34 -7.07
N LYS A 714 35.37 12.39 -7.82
CA LYS A 714 34.59 11.27 -8.42
C LYS A 714 33.91 10.43 -7.33
N MET A 715 34.60 10.16 -6.22
CA MET A 715 34.00 9.46 -5.07
C MET A 715 32.87 10.28 -4.42
N GLY A 716 33.08 11.58 -4.19
CA GLY A 716 32.03 12.48 -3.72
C GLY A 716 30.81 12.52 -4.65
N LEU A 717 31.02 12.54 -5.97
CA LEU A 717 29.95 12.47 -6.96
C LEU A 717 29.16 11.15 -6.86
N LYS A 718 29.84 10.01 -6.72
CA LYS A 718 29.16 8.71 -6.52
C LYS A 718 28.28 8.72 -5.27
N THR A 719 28.83 9.17 -4.14
CA THR A 719 28.08 9.29 -2.88
C THR A 719 26.86 10.21 -3.02
N LEU A 720 26.99 11.33 -3.73
CA LEU A 720 25.88 12.25 -4.01
C LEU A 720 24.78 11.55 -4.81
N LEU A 721 25.15 10.86 -5.89
CA LEU A 721 24.21 10.18 -6.77
C LEU A 721 23.51 9.01 -6.06
N ASP A 722 24.25 8.22 -5.28
CA ASP A 722 23.71 7.14 -4.45
C ASP A 722 22.70 7.68 -3.42
N LYS A 723 23.05 8.74 -2.70
CA LYS A 723 22.15 9.33 -1.69
C LYS A 723 20.95 10.02 -2.31
N LYS A 724 21.08 10.65 -3.48
CA LYS A 724 19.90 11.16 -4.22
C LYS A 724 19.02 10.02 -4.73
N LEU A 725 19.60 8.90 -5.18
CA LEU A 725 18.85 7.72 -5.60
C LEU A 725 18.06 7.08 -4.45
N GLU A 726 18.62 7.01 -3.23
CA GLU A 726 17.91 6.54 -2.02
C GLU A 726 16.64 7.35 -1.72
N ARG A 727 16.61 8.65 -2.06
CA ARG A 727 15.47 9.55 -1.82
C ARG A 727 14.37 9.46 -2.89
N LEU A 728 14.72 9.02 -4.10
CA LEU A 728 13.79 8.96 -5.25
C LEU A 728 13.03 7.63 -5.28
N THR A 729 12.15 7.43 -4.30
CA THR A 729 11.34 6.21 -4.16
C THR A 729 9.93 6.33 -4.76
N ARG A 730 9.52 7.54 -5.16
CA ARG A 730 8.18 7.80 -5.72
C ARG A 730 8.12 7.43 -7.20
N HIS A 731 6.96 6.94 -7.64
CA HIS A 731 6.75 6.52 -9.03
C HIS A 731 6.81 7.69 -10.03
N GLU A 732 6.47 8.91 -9.59
CA GLU A 732 6.56 10.14 -10.40
C GLU A 732 8.00 10.48 -10.80
N ASP A 733 8.97 10.08 -9.97
CA ASP A 733 10.40 10.31 -10.20
C ASP A 733 11.06 9.24 -11.07
N LYS A 734 10.29 8.34 -11.69
CA LYS A 734 10.83 7.20 -12.45
C LYS A 734 11.86 7.62 -13.50
N MET A 735 11.58 8.65 -14.31
CA MET A 735 12.54 9.12 -15.33
C MET A 735 13.84 9.67 -14.72
N ARG A 736 13.76 10.39 -13.59
CA ARG A 736 14.95 10.93 -12.90
C ARG A 736 15.77 9.82 -12.27
N ARG A 737 15.09 8.86 -11.64
CA ARG A 737 15.69 7.65 -11.07
C ARG A 737 16.39 6.83 -12.16
N ASP A 738 15.74 6.58 -13.28
CA ASP A 738 16.32 5.83 -14.40
C ASP A 738 17.58 6.53 -14.94
N ALA A 739 17.52 7.85 -15.18
CA ALA A 739 18.68 8.62 -15.64
C ALA A 739 19.86 8.59 -14.65
N LEU A 740 19.59 8.70 -13.34
CA LEU A 740 20.61 8.62 -12.29
C LEU A 740 21.23 7.23 -12.19
N VAL A 741 20.41 6.18 -12.29
CA VAL A 741 20.89 4.79 -12.31
C VAL A 741 21.80 4.56 -13.51
N MET A 742 21.39 4.99 -14.70
CA MET A 742 22.22 4.85 -15.91
C MET A 742 23.53 5.64 -15.78
N TRP A 743 23.49 6.86 -15.23
CA TRP A 743 24.71 7.65 -15.08
C TRP A 743 25.67 7.03 -14.04
N LEU A 744 25.18 6.66 -12.86
CA LEU A 744 26.00 6.06 -11.82
C LEU A 744 26.58 4.71 -12.28
N LEU A 745 25.79 3.90 -12.99
CA LEU A 745 26.27 2.66 -13.60
C LEU A 745 27.37 2.93 -14.62
N ASN A 746 27.24 3.98 -15.46
CA ASN A 746 28.27 4.33 -16.43
C ASN A 746 29.59 4.70 -15.74
N VAL A 747 29.52 5.52 -14.69
CA VAL A 747 30.70 5.95 -13.91
C VAL A 747 31.36 4.75 -13.21
N GLN A 748 30.57 3.81 -12.69
CA GLN A 748 31.08 2.61 -12.04
C GLN A 748 31.71 1.63 -13.06
N LEU A 749 31.10 1.43 -14.23
CA LEU A 749 31.66 0.60 -15.30
C LEU A 749 32.94 1.20 -15.90
N GLU A 750 33.00 2.53 -16.03
CA GLU A 750 34.19 3.24 -16.51
C GLU A 750 35.38 3.06 -15.55
N GLU A 751 35.16 3.20 -14.25
CA GLU A 751 36.20 2.94 -13.24
C GLU A 751 36.65 1.47 -13.26
N LEU A 752 35.70 0.54 -13.37
CA LEU A 752 36.01 -0.89 -13.42
C LEU A 752 36.80 -1.25 -14.69
N ALA A 753 36.47 -0.64 -15.83
CA ALA A 753 37.22 -0.76 -17.07
C ALA A 753 38.63 -0.13 -16.97
N GLU A 754 38.78 1.04 -16.34
CA GLU A 754 40.08 1.65 -16.04
C GLU A 754 40.94 0.74 -15.15
N MET A 755 40.37 0.19 -14.08
CA MET A 755 41.06 -0.72 -13.17
C MET A 755 41.49 -2.02 -13.87
N ARG A 756 40.67 -2.59 -14.77
CA ARG A 756 41.06 -3.76 -15.57
C ARG A 756 42.17 -3.44 -16.58
N ARG A 757 42.14 -2.27 -17.22
CA ARG A 757 43.22 -1.82 -18.13
C ARG A 757 44.54 -1.65 -17.37
N MET A 758 44.48 -1.12 -16.14
CA MET A 758 45.63 -0.98 -15.26
C MET A 758 46.12 -2.31 -14.69
N LYS A 759 45.24 -3.31 -14.47
CA LYS A 759 45.64 -4.68 -14.08
C LYS A 759 46.56 -5.34 -15.11
N ALA A 760 46.35 -5.08 -16.40
CA ALA A 760 47.25 -5.59 -17.44
C ALA A 760 48.68 -5.01 -17.33
N HIS A 761 48.84 -3.88 -16.64
CA HIS A 761 50.11 -3.15 -16.46
C HIS A 761 50.68 -3.23 -15.03
N SER A 762 49.94 -3.75 -14.04
CA SER A 762 50.37 -3.83 -12.64
C SER A 762 50.72 -5.25 -12.23
N GLN A 763 51.87 -5.42 -11.55
CA GLN A 763 52.34 -6.71 -11.02
C GLN A 763 52.02 -6.91 -9.52
N ASP A 764 51.21 -6.02 -8.94
CA ASP A 764 50.95 -6.00 -7.50
C ASP A 764 49.90 -7.06 -7.10
N PRO A 765 50.24 -8.05 -6.24
CA PRO A 765 49.32 -9.11 -5.82
C PRO A 765 48.03 -8.62 -5.16
N GLY A 766 48.07 -7.46 -4.47
CA GLY A 766 46.90 -6.86 -3.81
C GLY A 766 45.94 -6.14 -4.76
N TYR A 767 46.35 -5.88 -6.00
CA TYR A 767 45.51 -5.21 -6.99
C TYR A 767 44.37 -6.11 -7.50
N GLY A 768 44.61 -7.42 -7.53
CA GLY A 768 43.59 -8.41 -7.90
C GLY A 768 42.44 -8.49 -6.90
N GLU A 769 42.73 -8.31 -5.60
CA GLU A 769 41.72 -8.29 -4.53
C GLU A 769 40.88 -7.01 -4.59
N LYS A 770 41.51 -5.85 -4.75
CA LYS A 770 40.80 -4.57 -4.95
C LYS A 770 39.89 -4.59 -6.18
N LEU A 771 40.33 -5.22 -7.28
CA LEU A 771 39.50 -5.38 -8.47
C LEU A 771 38.27 -6.26 -8.19
N LYS A 772 38.43 -7.36 -7.45
CA LYS A 772 37.29 -8.19 -7.02
C LYS A 772 36.34 -7.41 -6.12
N ASP A 773 36.86 -6.67 -5.14
CA ASP A 773 36.03 -5.85 -4.24
C ASP A 773 35.21 -4.80 -5.00
N THR A 774 35.81 -4.14 -6.00
CA THR A 774 35.08 -3.21 -6.87
C THR A 774 34.05 -3.92 -7.75
N THR A 775 34.36 -5.11 -8.27
CA THR A 775 33.43 -5.91 -9.07
C THR A 775 32.23 -6.33 -8.24
N ASP A 776 32.46 -6.85 -7.03
CA ASP A 776 31.42 -7.23 -6.09
C ASP A 776 30.58 -6.03 -5.65
N HIS A 777 31.18 -4.84 -5.52
CA HIS A 777 30.46 -3.61 -5.22
C HIS A 777 29.48 -3.23 -6.34
N VAL A 778 29.93 -3.29 -7.61
CA VAL A 778 29.07 -3.02 -8.77
C VAL A 778 27.96 -4.06 -8.89
N GLN A 779 28.27 -5.34 -8.68
CA GLN A 779 27.26 -6.41 -8.67
C GLN A 779 26.23 -6.22 -7.53
N ARG A 780 26.66 -5.83 -6.33
CA ARG A 780 25.75 -5.50 -5.23
C ARG A 780 24.87 -4.28 -5.53
N TYR A 781 25.44 -3.25 -6.17
CA TYR A 781 24.68 -2.09 -6.63
C TYR A 781 23.60 -2.49 -7.63
N PHE A 782 23.97 -3.35 -8.58
CA PHE A 782 23.09 -3.92 -9.59
C PHE A 782 21.88 -4.63 -8.96
N MET A 783 22.10 -5.43 -7.90
CA MET A 783 21.05 -6.22 -7.24
C MET A 783 20.10 -5.42 -6.33
N ARG A 784 20.30 -4.10 -6.16
CA ARG A 784 19.38 -3.27 -5.38
C ARG A 784 18.02 -3.21 -6.08
N LYS A 785 16.93 -3.38 -5.31
CA LYS A 785 15.55 -3.46 -5.84
C LYS A 785 15.16 -2.31 -6.78
N ASN A 786 15.49 -1.07 -6.40
CA ASN A 786 15.15 0.13 -7.17
C ASN A 786 15.99 0.27 -8.46
N VAL A 787 17.19 -0.31 -8.47
CA VAL A 787 18.14 -0.26 -9.59
C VAL A 787 17.76 -1.31 -10.62
N ILE A 788 17.45 -2.53 -10.19
CA ILE A 788 16.96 -3.61 -11.07
C ILE A 788 15.69 -3.21 -11.82
N GLU A 789 14.75 -2.50 -11.17
CA GLU A 789 13.51 -2.04 -11.81
C GLU A 789 13.80 -1.05 -12.97
N SER A 790 14.71 -0.09 -12.74
CA SER A 790 15.15 0.89 -13.75
C SER A 790 15.92 0.23 -14.90
N ILE A 791 16.76 -0.74 -14.57
CA ILE A 791 17.56 -1.48 -15.55
C ILE A 791 16.68 -2.43 -16.39
N GLN A 792 15.68 -3.08 -15.79
CA GLN A 792 14.70 -3.89 -16.51
C GLN A 792 13.84 -3.06 -17.47
N THR A 793 13.61 -1.80 -17.17
CA THR A 793 12.91 -0.87 -18.06
C THR A 793 13.80 -0.47 -19.25
N ASN A 794 15.11 -0.29 -19.03
CA ASN A 794 16.05 0.24 -20.03
C ASN A 794 17.14 -0.77 -20.45
N ARG A 795 16.76 -2.03 -20.71
CA ARG A 795 17.69 -3.16 -20.94
C ARG A 795 18.71 -2.92 -22.06
N GLU A 796 18.26 -2.42 -23.20
CA GLU A 796 19.12 -2.15 -24.36
C GLU A 796 20.19 -1.09 -24.08
N ALA A 797 19.86 -0.07 -23.29
CA ALA A 797 20.82 0.96 -22.91
C ALA A 797 21.92 0.40 -22.01
N VAL A 798 21.54 -0.47 -21.06
CA VAL A 798 22.50 -1.14 -20.17
C VAL A 798 23.40 -2.09 -20.95
N TYR A 799 22.86 -2.90 -21.86
CA TYR A 799 23.67 -3.75 -22.73
C TYR A 799 24.65 -2.93 -23.59
N ARG A 800 24.20 -1.82 -24.21
CA ARG A 800 25.09 -0.93 -24.98
C ARG A 800 26.21 -0.34 -24.13
N MET A 801 25.92 0.02 -22.87
CA MET A 801 26.94 0.53 -21.96
C MET A 801 27.96 -0.55 -21.58
N CYS A 802 27.51 -1.76 -21.25
CA CYS A 802 28.43 -2.87 -20.94
C CYS A 802 29.26 -3.28 -22.16
N VAL A 803 28.72 -3.17 -23.37
CA VAL A 803 29.47 -3.40 -24.63
C VAL A 803 30.50 -2.28 -24.86
N ALA A 804 30.13 -1.01 -24.61
CA ALA A 804 31.04 0.12 -24.76
C ALA A 804 32.27 0.04 -23.83
N HIS A 805 32.09 -0.55 -22.63
CA HIS A 805 33.18 -0.80 -21.68
C HIS A 805 33.86 -2.17 -21.84
N ALA A 806 33.47 -2.97 -22.85
CA ALA A 806 33.99 -4.30 -23.16
C ALA A 806 33.96 -5.31 -21.98
N ASP A 807 32.86 -5.34 -21.24
CA ASP A 807 32.71 -6.16 -20.02
C ASP A 807 31.77 -7.36 -20.20
N PHE A 808 32.30 -8.48 -20.69
CA PHE A 808 31.51 -9.72 -20.87
C PHE A 808 31.06 -10.35 -19.54
N GLU A 809 31.81 -10.18 -18.45
CA GLU A 809 31.46 -10.74 -17.13
C GLU A 809 30.23 -10.02 -16.56
N MET A 810 30.19 -8.70 -16.65
CA MET A 810 29.02 -7.92 -16.21
C MET A 810 27.83 -8.07 -17.15
N GLN A 811 28.05 -8.31 -18.46
CA GLN A 811 26.97 -8.65 -19.39
C GLN A 811 26.31 -9.99 -19.04
N LEU A 812 27.11 -11.02 -18.74
CA LEU A 812 26.59 -12.32 -18.31
C LEU A 812 25.88 -12.22 -16.96
N PHE A 813 26.47 -11.53 -15.99
CA PHE A 813 25.83 -11.27 -14.70
C PHE A 813 24.49 -10.55 -14.87
N PHE A 814 24.44 -9.55 -15.75
CA PHE A 814 23.21 -8.82 -16.07
C PHE A 814 22.15 -9.72 -16.71
N ALA A 815 22.53 -10.45 -17.76
CA ALA A 815 21.62 -11.35 -18.47
C ALA A 815 21.03 -12.40 -17.51
N HIS A 816 21.87 -12.98 -16.65
CA HIS A 816 21.45 -13.90 -15.61
C HIS A 816 20.48 -13.25 -14.60
N ALA A 817 20.80 -12.04 -14.11
CA ALA A 817 19.97 -11.32 -13.13
C ALA A 817 18.60 -10.90 -13.67
N VAL A 818 18.50 -10.52 -14.96
CA VAL A 818 17.23 -10.19 -15.63
C VAL A 818 16.49 -11.43 -16.12
N LYS A 819 17.13 -12.60 -16.09
CA LYS A 819 16.64 -13.85 -16.68
C LYS A 819 16.45 -13.72 -18.20
N ASP A 820 17.31 -12.96 -18.85
CA ASP A 820 17.34 -12.80 -20.30
C ASP A 820 18.22 -13.88 -20.93
N LEU A 821 17.65 -15.08 -21.03
CA LEU A 821 18.36 -16.27 -21.47
C LEU A 821 18.85 -16.20 -22.91
N ARG A 822 18.15 -15.44 -23.76
CA ARG A 822 18.53 -15.30 -25.17
C ARG A 822 19.90 -14.63 -25.27
N THR A 823 20.04 -13.48 -24.60
CA THR A 823 21.30 -12.74 -24.57
C THR A 823 22.40 -13.50 -23.82
N GLU A 824 22.08 -14.20 -22.73
CA GLU A 824 23.04 -15.03 -22.00
C GLU A 824 23.63 -16.13 -22.90
N ILE A 825 22.76 -16.80 -23.66
CA ILE A 825 23.16 -17.83 -24.62
C ILE A 825 23.96 -17.21 -25.78
N GLU A 826 23.53 -16.08 -26.34
CA GLU A 826 24.28 -15.39 -27.40
C GLU A 826 25.70 -15.01 -26.94
N ILE A 827 25.87 -14.52 -25.70
CA ILE A 827 27.18 -14.19 -25.14
C ILE A 827 28.02 -15.46 -24.91
N LEU A 828 27.44 -16.53 -24.37
CA LEU A 828 28.16 -17.79 -24.17
C LEU A 828 28.55 -18.48 -25.49
N MET A 829 27.72 -18.33 -26.53
CA MET A 829 28.03 -18.76 -27.89
C MET A 829 29.20 -17.96 -28.48
N LEU A 830 29.24 -16.63 -28.26
CA LEU A 830 30.38 -15.79 -28.64
C LEU A 830 31.67 -16.16 -27.88
N ARG A 831 31.56 -16.70 -26.66
CA ARG A 831 32.69 -17.18 -25.85
C ARG A 831 33.06 -18.65 -26.11
N GLU A 832 32.38 -19.33 -27.05
CA GLU A 832 32.57 -20.75 -27.39
C GLU A 832 32.32 -21.72 -26.20
N GLN A 833 31.58 -21.29 -25.16
CA GLN A 833 31.28 -22.10 -23.98
C GLN A 833 29.97 -22.90 -24.17
N TYR A 834 29.94 -23.78 -25.17
CA TYR A 834 28.74 -24.52 -25.58
C TYR A 834 28.18 -25.50 -24.50
N ILE A 835 29.02 -25.97 -23.58
CA ILE A 835 28.60 -26.89 -22.50
C ILE A 835 27.76 -26.13 -21.45
N GLU A 836 28.17 -24.92 -21.10
CA GLU A 836 27.44 -24.05 -20.16
C GLU A 836 26.07 -23.65 -20.74
N VAL A 837 26.00 -23.41 -22.06
CA VAL A 837 24.72 -23.21 -22.78
C VAL A 837 23.80 -24.41 -22.62
N LEU A 838 24.31 -25.64 -22.75
CA LEU A 838 23.52 -26.86 -22.58
C LEU A 838 23.04 -27.05 -21.13
N GLU A 839 23.85 -26.65 -20.13
CA GLU A 839 23.46 -26.67 -18.72
C GLU A 839 22.38 -25.64 -18.39
N LEU A 840 22.47 -24.43 -18.95
CA LEU A 840 21.43 -23.41 -18.83
C LEU A 840 20.11 -23.87 -19.43
N LEU A 841 20.14 -24.46 -20.62
CA LEU A 841 18.96 -25.05 -21.27
C LEU A 841 18.35 -26.19 -20.43
N ARG A 842 19.18 -26.99 -19.73
CA ARG A 842 18.72 -28.05 -18.81
C ARG A 842 18.02 -27.49 -17.58
N SER A 843 18.46 -26.34 -17.07
CA SER A 843 17.93 -25.76 -15.83
C SER A 843 16.58 -25.05 -16.01
N GLN A 844 16.32 -24.38 -17.14
CA GLN A 844 15.20 -23.43 -17.27
C GLN A 844 13.97 -23.96 -18.02
N ARG A 845 14.01 -25.17 -18.59
CA ARG A 845 12.87 -25.87 -19.24
C ARG A 845 12.04 -25.01 -20.22
N ILE A 846 12.66 -24.18 -21.06
CA ILE A 846 11.93 -23.40 -22.08
C ILE A 846 11.94 -24.13 -23.42
N SER A 847 10.76 -24.58 -23.86
CA SER A 847 10.63 -25.44 -25.04
C SER A 847 11.07 -24.74 -26.34
N GLU A 848 10.68 -23.48 -26.57
CA GLU A 848 10.89 -22.81 -27.87
C GLU A 848 12.35 -22.45 -28.18
N LEU A 849 13.04 -21.81 -27.22
CA LEU A 849 14.43 -21.40 -27.40
C LEU A 849 15.39 -22.61 -27.50
N THR A 850 15.00 -23.73 -26.87
CA THR A 850 15.69 -25.02 -27.02
C THR A 850 15.64 -25.50 -28.48
N TYR A 851 14.52 -25.35 -29.20
CA TYR A 851 14.44 -25.75 -30.61
C TYR A 851 15.25 -24.84 -31.56
N GLU A 852 15.38 -23.55 -31.28
CA GLU A 852 16.18 -22.59 -32.08
C GLU A 852 17.69 -22.86 -31.93
N MET A 853 18.13 -23.14 -30.70
CA MET A 853 19.55 -23.30 -30.38
C MET A 853 20.11 -24.71 -30.63
N LEU A 854 19.30 -25.76 -30.53
CA LEU A 854 19.75 -27.14 -30.73
C LEU A 854 20.40 -27.41 -32.11
N PRO A 855 19.89 -26.89 -33.25
CA PRO A 855 20.55 -27.00 -34.56
C PRO A 855 21.95 -26.39 -34.61
N LEU A 856 22.22 -25.33 -33.84
CA LEU A 856 23.53 -24.67 -33.79
C LEU A 856 24.49 -25.45 -32.89
N LEU A 857 23.99 -25.98 -31.78
CA LEU A 857 24.80 -26.73 -30.81
C LEU A 857 25.16 -28.14 -31.30
N ILE A 858 24.30 -28.79 -32.11
CA ILE A 858 24.54 -30.16 -32.60
C ILE A 858 25.71 -30.26 -33.56
N GLU A 859 26.05 -29.16 -34.24
CA GLU A 859 27.25 -29.10 -35.08
C GLU A 859 28.55 -29.17 -34.25
N HIS A 860 28.53 -28.70 -33.00
CA HIS A 860 29.71 -28.65 -32.14
C HIS A 860 29.75 -29.78 -31.09
N ILE A 861 28.61 -30.16 -30.49
CA ILE A 861 28.55 -31.11 -29.35
C ILE A 861 27.42 -32.18 -29.51
N PRO A 862 27.51 -33.09 -30.48
CA PRO A 862 26.41 -34.03 -30.79
C PRO A 862 26.14 -35.09 -29.72
N LYS A 863 27.17 -35.57 -29.00
CA LYS A 863 27.01 -36.66 -28.01
C LYS A 863 26.28 -36.19 -26.75
N GLN A 864 26.68 -35.04 -26.20
CA GLN A 864 26.10 -34.49 -24.98
C GLN A 864 24.65 -34.03 -25.20
N ILE A 865 24.32 -33.58 -26.42
CA ILE A 865 22.94 -33.22 -26.79
C ILE A 865 22.02 -34.43 -26.82
N ILE A 866 22.46 -35.58 -27.37
CA ILE A 866 21.63 -36.79 -27.34
C ILE A 866 21.39 -37.29 -25.91
N VAL A 867 22.40 -37.20 -25.02
CA VAL A 867 22.20 -37.50 -23.59
C VAL A 867 21.15 -36.57 -22.98
N PHE A 868 21.21 -35.28 -23.31
CA PHE A 868 20.21 -34.30 -22.88
C PHE A 868 18.80 -34.61 -23.40
N LEU A 869 18.64 -34.95 -24.68
CA LEU A 869 17.36 -35.29 -25.28
C LEU A 869 16.75 -36.59 -24.73
N ILE A 870 17.58 -37.57 -24.37
CA ILE A 870 17.11 -38.82 -23.73
C ILE A 870 16.63 -38.54 -22.29
N GLN A 871 17.31 -37.64 -21.57
CA GLN A 871 16.96 -37.27 -20.19
C GLN A 871 15.73 -36.36 -20.09
N THR A 872 15.29 -35.74 -21.20
CA THR A 872 14.19 -34.76 -21.22
C THR A 872 13.04 -35.20 -22.13
N PRO A 873 12.14 -36.09 -21.66
CA PRO A 873 11.03 -36.63 -22.46
C PRO A 873 9.92 -35.61 -22.77
N GLU A 874 9.95 -34.42 -22.17
CA GLU A 874 8.99 -33.33 -22.38
C GLU A 874 9.14 -32.64 -23.76
N ILE A 875 10.27 -32.83 -24.45
CA ILE A 875 10.55 -32.24 -25.76
C ILE A 875 9.87 -33.05 -26.86
N SER A 876 8.96 -32.42 -27.62
CA SER A 876 8.24 -33.08 -28.71
C SER A 876 9.19 -33.47 -29.85
N PRO A 877 9.30 -34.75 -30.21
CA PRO A 877 10.21 -35.22 -31.26
C PRO A 877 9.95 -34.56 -32.62
N HIS A 878 8.70 -34.21 -32.96
CA HIS A 878 8.33 -33.59 -34.24
C HIS A 878 8.96 -32.20 -34.46
N LYS A 879 9.10 -31.39 -33.39
CA LYS A 879 9.73 -30.06 -33.49
C LYS A 879 11.26 -30.15 -33.64
N LEU A 880 11.87 -31.30 -33.40
CA LEU A 880 13.30 -31.56 -33.61
C LEU A 880 13.65 -31.98 -35.04
N THR A 881 12.67 -32.07 -35.94
CA THR A 881 12.87 -32.48 -37.35
C THR A 881 14.01 -31.69 -38.05
N PRO A 882 14.12 -30.35 -37.92
CA PRO A 882 15.22 -29.60 -38.53
C PRO A 882 16.59 -29.99 -37.95
N CYS A 883 16.68 -30.16 -36.62
CA CYS A 883 17.91 -30.56 -35.93
C CYS A 883 18.37 -31.98 -36.34
N ILE A 884 17.43 -32.94 -36.37
CA ILE A 884 17.72 -34.33 -36.73
C ILE A 884 18.04 -34.46 -38.23
N SER A 885 17.46 -33.61 -39.09
CA SER A 885 17.80 -33.57 -40.52
C SER A 885 19.26 -33.16 -40.78
N LEU A 886 19.83 -32.29 -39.94
CA LEU A 886 21.24 -31.87 -40.05
C LEU A 886 22.20 -33.05 -39.77
N CYS A 887 21.77 -34.03 -38.98
CA CYS A 887 22.55 -35.24 -38.67
C CYS A 887 22.85 -36.12 -39.89
N VAL A 888 22.22 -35.86 -41.04
CA VAL A 888 22.52 -36.54 -42.32
C VAL A 888 23.91 -36.15 -42.87
N LYS A 889 24.48 -35.01 -42.44
CA LYS A 889 25.77 -34.48 -42.93
C LYS A 889 26.97 -35.37 -42.53
N ASN A 890 27.10 -35.71 -41.25
CA ASN A 890 28.29 -36.35 -40.69
C ASN A 890 27.98 -37.66 -39.95
N LEU A 891 28.89 -38.65 -40.06
CA LEU A 891 28.78 -39.94 -39.37
C LEU A 891 28.72 -39.79 -37.83
N GLU A 892 29.48 -38.83 -37.28
CA GLU A 892 29.53 -38.56 -35.84
C GLU A 892 28.22 -37.99 -35.27
N MET A 893 27.39 -37.36 -36.12
CA MET A 893 26.06 -36.84 -35.77
C MET A 893 24.97 -37.90 -36.03
N ALA A 894 25.14 -38.71 -37.07
CA ALA A 894 24.19 -39.75 -37.47
C ALA A 894 24.08 -40.88 -36.43
N ILE A 895 25.19 -41.35 -35.87
CA ILE A 895 25.17 -42.48 -34.90
C ILE A 895 24.38 -42.12 -33.62
N PRO A 896 24.61 -40.96 -32.97
CA PRO A 896 23.81 -40.52 -31.83
C PRO A 896 22.34 -40.28 -32.19
N ALA A 897 22.04 -39.72 -33.37
CA ALA A 897 20.67 -39.48 -33.84
C ALA A 897 19.88 -40.79 -34.08
N ILE A 898 20.51 -41.81 -34.67
CA ILE A 898 19.93 -43.15 -34.84
C ILE A 898 19.57 -43.76 -33.48
N LYS A 899 20.48 -43.67 -32.50
CA LYS A 899 20.25 -44.20 -31.14
C LYS A 899 19.11 -43.47 -30.44
N TYR A 900 18.99 -42.16 -30.62
CA TYR A 900 17.87 -41.38 -30.08
C TYR A 900 16.53 -41.80 -30.71
N LEU A 901 16.45 -41.90 -32.04
CA LEU A 901 15.23 -42.32 -32.74
C LEU A 901 14.81 -43.74 -32.34
N GLU A 902 15.75 -44.68 -32.19
CA GLU A 902 15.48 -46.03 -31.66
C GLU A 902 14.91 -46.02 -30.24
N THR A 903 15.38 -45.11 -29.37
CA THR A 903 14.79 -44.97 -28.03
C THR A 903 13.40 -44.37 -28.08
N VAL A 904 13.17 -43.35 -28.93
CA VAL A 904 11.86 -42.71 -29.09
C VAL A 904 10.82 -43.73 -29.58
N PHE A 905 11.17 -44.56 -30.57
CA PHE A 905 10.27 -45.60 -31.09
C PHE A 905 10.00 -46.74 -30.11
N LYS A 906 10.85 -46.97 -29.10
CA LYS A 906 10.61 -48.00 -28.07
C LYS A 906 9.67 -47.54 -26.95
N PHE A 907 9.62 -46.24 -26.66
CA PHE A 907 8.89 -45.71 -25.50
C PHE A 907 7.58 -44.99 -25.85
N GLN A 908 7.33 -44.60 -27.11
CA GLN A 908 6.09 -43.94 -27.53
C GLN A 908 5.10 -44.93 -28.17
N ASN A 909 3.81 -44.82 -27.81
CA ASN A 909 2.73 -45.51 -28.52
C ASN A 909 2.66 -45.04 -29.98
N PRO A 910 2.32 -45.94 -30.94
CA PRO A 910 2.26 -45.64 -32.36
C PRO A 910 1.05 -44.77 -32.70
N ASN A 911 1.10 -43.47 -32.36
CA ASN A 911 0.14 -42.49 -32.83
C ASN A 911 0.62 -41.87 -34.15
N ALA A 912 -0.34 -41.58 -35.03
CA ALA A 912 -0.20 -41.35 -36.47
C ALA A 912 0.67 -40.15 -36.95
N ASP A 913 1.32 -39.39 -36.05
CA ASP A 913 2.02 -38.15 -36.40
C ASP A 913 3.54 -38.31 -36.65
N SER A 914 4.13 -39.51 -36.50
CA SER A 914 5.59 -39.75 -36.60
C SER A 914 6.15 -39.96 -38.01
N LYS A 915 5.34 -39.82 -39.08
CA LYS A 915 5.75 -40.13 -40.47
C LYS A 915 7.05 -39.47 -40.91
N THR A 916 7.25 -38.21 -40.56
CA THR A 916 8.47 -37.46 -40.90
C THR A 916 9.72 -37.99 -40.18
N LEU A 917 9.59 -38.43 -38.92
CA LEU A 917 10.70 -38.99 -38.15
C LEU A 917 11.09 -40.37 -38.66
N HIS A 918 10.11 -41.19 -39.05
CA HIS A 918 10.36 -42.48 -39.68
C HIS A 918 11.01 -42.31 -41.06
N ASN A 919 10.62 -41.30 -41.84
CA ASN A 919 11.28 -40.97 -43.10
C ASN A 919 12.75 -40.58 -42.90
N ILE A 920 13.04 -39.71 -41.92
CA ILE A 920 14.43 -39.33 -41.60
C ILE A 920 15.23 -40.53 -41.08
N TYR A 921 14.61 -41.39 -40.26
CA TYR A 921 15.23 -42.62 -39.78
C TYR A 921 15.56 -43.58 -40.94
N LEU A 922 14.63 -43.81 -41.87
CA LEU A 922 14.85 -44.61 -43.07
C LEU A 922 15.97 -44.04 -43.95
N HIS A 923 16.04 -42.71 -44.09
CA HIS A 923 17.12 -42.05 -44.81
C HIS A 923 18.49 -42.22 -44.13
N LEU A 924 18.55 -42.06 -42.80
CA LEU A 924 19.77 -42.28 -42.01
C LEU A 924 20.22 -43.75 -42.05
N LEU A 925 19.29 -44.70 -41.97
CA LEU A 925 19.58 -46.13 -42.11
C LEU A 925 20.06 -46.46 -43.52
N ALA A 926 19.38 -46.00 -44.57
CA ALA A 926 19.78 -46.29 -45.95
C ALA A 926 21.16 -45.72 -46.30
N LYS A 927 21.52 -44.55 -45.73
CA LYS A 927 22.83 -43.93 -45.94
C LYS A 927 23.96 -44.55 -45.10
N PHE A 928 23.74 -44.82 -43.81
CA PHE A 928 24.80 -45.20 -42.87
C PHE A 928 24.72 -46.65 -42.33
N ARG A 929 23.56 -47.33 -42.40
CA ARG A 929 23.31 -48.71 -41.88
C ARG A 929 22.32 -49.52 -42.74
N LYS A 930 22.73 -49.84 -43.97
CA LYS A 930 21.90 -50.51 -45.00
C LYS A 930 21.27 -51.84 -44.56
N GLU A 931 22.00 -52.64 -43.79
CA GLU A 931 21.59 -53.99 -43.35
C GLU A 931 20.35 -53.98 -42.43
N ARG A 932 20.10 -52.88 -41.72
CA ARG A 932 19.00 -52.79 -40.75
C ARG A 932 17.70 -52.24 -41.33
N VAL A 933 17.68 -51.93 -42.63
CA VAL A 933 16.51 -51.38 -43.32
C VAL A 933 15.43 -52.46 -43.52
N LEU A 934 15.79 -53.64 -44.05
CA LEU A 934 14.83 -54.70 -44.34
C LEU A 934 14.12 -55.23 -43.07
N PRO A 935 14.83 -55.55 -41.97
CA PRO A 935 14.16 -55.99 -40.73
C PRO A 935 13.23 -54.93 -40.13
N TYR A 936 13.53 -53.64 -40.36
CA TYR A 936 12.70 -52.54 -39.90
C TYR A 936 11.43 -52.38 -40.74
N LEU A 937 11.49 -52.63 -42.06
CA LEU A 937 10.30 -52.59 -42.92
C LEU A 937 9.38 -53.77 -42.67
N GLU A 938 9.94 -54.98 -42.49
CA GLU A 938 9.17 -56.20 -42.20
C GLU A 938 8.45 -56.13 -40.84
N SER A 939 9.04 -55.47 -39.84
CA SER A 939 8.43 -55.36 -38.50
C SER A 939 7.18 -54.47 -38.43
N HIS A 940 6.90 -53.65 -39.46
CA HIS A 940 5.77 -52.71 -39.48
C HIS A 940 4.62 -53.16 -40.41
N GLY A 941 4.66 -54.40 -40.91
CA GLY A 941 3.54 -55.02 -41.64
C GLY A 941 3.36 -54.57 -43.10
N THR A 942 2.30 -55.08 -43.75
CA THR A 942 2.00 -54.90 -45.18
C THR A 942 0.75 -54.06 -45.47
N ILE A 943 0.10 -53.53 -44.43
CA ILE A 943 -1.16 -52.79 -44.54
C ILE A 943 -0.86 -51.30 -44.71
N ARG A 944 -1.33 -50.69 -45.81
CA ARG A 944 -1.02 -49.29 -46.18
C ARG A 944 -1.42 -48.27 -45.11
N SER A 945 -2.51 -48.52 -44.38
CA SER A 945 -3.01 -47.64 -43.31
C SER A 945 -2.23 -47.74 -41.99
N GLU A 946 -1.50 -48.83 -41.76
CA GLU A 946 -0.77 -49.09 -40.50
C GLU A 946 0.71 -48.70 -40.58
N ILE A 947 1.18 -48.30 -41.76
CA ILE A 947 2.58 -47.96 -41.98
C ILE A 947 2.90 -46.58 -41.40
N PRO A 948 3.94 -46.47 -40.55
CA PRO A 948 4.27 -45.23 -39.89
C PRO A 948 5.19 -44.33 -40.72
N TYR A 949 5.50 -44.66 -41.99
CA TYR A 949 6.35 -43.87 -42.91
C TYR A 949 5.63 -43.53 -44.22
N ASP A 950 6.15 -42.56 -44.97
CA ASP A 950 5.66 -42.24 -46.31
C ASP A 950 6.25 -43.21 -47.34
N LEU A 951 5.37 -43.96 -48.00
CA LEU A 951 5.72 -44.99 -48.97
C LEU A 951 6.47 -44.43 -50.18
N ASP A 952 6.05 -43.27 -50.70
CA ASP A 952 6.69 -42.64 -51.87
C ASP A 952 8.07 -42.08 -51.51
N PHE A 953 8.23 -41.60 -50.28
CA PHE A 953 9.56 -41.20 -49.77
C PHE A 953 10.47 -42.41 -49.57
N ALA A 954 9.96 -43.49 -48.97
CA ALA A 954 10.72 -44.71 -48.73
C ALA A 954 11.18 -45.34 -50.06
N MET A 955 10.31 -45.50 -51.06
CA MET A 955 10.66 -46.05 -52.37
C MET A 955 11.75 -45.24 -53.06
N ARG A 956 11.61 -43.91 -53.12
CA ARG A 956 12.62 -43.01 -53.70
C ARG A 956 13.96 -43.11 -52.97
N THR A 957 13.94 -43.17 -51.65
CA THR A 957 15.16 -43.26 -50.84
C THR A 957 15.88 -44.59 -51.08
N MET A 958 15.15 -45.70 -51.09
CA MET A 958 15.77 -47.01 -51.33
C MET A 958 16.31 -47.15 -52.75
N GLU A 959 15.61 -46.57 -53.74
CA GLU A 959 16.07 -46.51 -55.13
C GLU A 959 17.31 -45.64 -55.28
N GLN A 960 17.35 -44.48 -54.61
CA GLN A 960 18.53 -43.61 -54.59
C GLN A 960 19.78 -44.32 -54.02
N PHE A 961 19.61 -45.22 -53.04
CA PHE A 961 20.70 -45.96 -52.40
C PHE A 961 20.95 -47.37 -52.97
N ASN A 962 20.27 -47.75 -54.06
CA ASN A 962 20.31 -49.07 -54.74
C ASN A 962 20.03 -50.26 -53.82
N LEU A 963 18.96 -50.21 -53.02
CA LEU A 963 18.55 -51.29 -52.11
C LEU A 963 17.40 -52.12 -52.71
N GLU A 964 17.73 -53.15 -53.51
CA GLU A 964 16.76 -53.88 -54.35
C GLU A 964 15.69 -54.66 -53.57
N GLU A 965 16.09 -55.44 -52.55
CA GLU A 965 15.16 -56.30 -51.78
C GLU A 965 14.14 -55.48 -50.94
N PRO A 966 14.53 -54.41 -50.21
CA PRO A 966 13.58 -53.47 -49.61
C PRO A 966 12.62 -52.79 -50.59
N ILE A 967 13.06 -52.48 -51.82
CA ILE A 967 12.19 -51.84 -52.82
C ILE A 967 11.10 -52.79 -53.28
N VAL A 968 11.42 -54.07 -53.50
CA VAL A 968 10.42 -55.07 -53.87
C VAL A 968 9.35 -55.20 -52.77
N PHE A 969 9.75 -55.20 -51.50
CA PHE A 969 8.82 -55.18 -50.37
C PHE A 969 7.95 -53.91 -50.33
N LEU A 970 8.51 -52.73 -50.61
CA LEU A 970 7.71 -51.50 -50.68
C LEU A 970 6.73 -51.50 -51.86
N TYR A 971 7.08 -52.10 -53.00
CA TYR A 971 6.16 -52.24 -54.13
C TYR A 971 4.99 -53.19 -53.86
N THR A 972 5.20 -54.28 -53.11
CA THR A 972 4.09 -55.16 -52.69
C THR A 972 3.14 -54.42 -51.75
N VAL A 973 3.68 -53.62 -50.84
CA VAL A 973 2.92 -52.76 -49.94
C VAL A 973 2.14 -51.67 -50.68
N ALA A 974 2.72 -51.10 -51.75
CA ALA A 974 2.06 -50.13 -52.62
C ALA A 974 0.89 -50.71 -53.44
N GLY A 975 0.79 -52.03 -53.53
CA GLY A 975 -0.16 -52.73 -54.40
C GLY A 975 0.29 -52.78 -55.86
N MET A 976 1.52 -52.37 -56.18
CA MET A 976 2.11 -52.41 -57.53
C MET A 976 2.76 -53.77 -57.78
N TYR A 977 1.96 -54.85 -57.68
CA TYR A 977 2.46 -56.22 -57.79
C TYR A 977 3.06 -56.53 -59.17
N GLY A 978 2.58 -55.89 -60.23
CA GLY A 978 3.13 -56.05 -61.58
C GLY A 978 4.58 -55.55 -61.70
N ASP A 979 4.90 -54.43 -61.07
CA ASP A 979 6.24 -53.83 -61.07
C ASP A 979 7.14 -54.48 -60.01
N ALA A 980 6.56 -54.90 -58.88
CA ALA A 980 7.24 -55.72 -57.86
C ALA A 980 7.75 -57.03 -58.45
N VAL A 981 6.91 -57.74 -59.20
CA VAL A 981 7.25 -59.01 -59.86
C VAL A 981 8.30 -58.79 -60.95
N GLU A 982 8.20 -57.70 -61.73
CA GLU A 982 9.19 -57.39 -62.77
C GLU A 982 10.58 -57.09 -62.19
N LYS A 983 10.66 -56.29 -61.13
CA LYS A 983 11.92 -55.99 -60.42
C LYS A 983 12.44 -57.22 -59.67
N ALA A 984 11.56 -58.04 -59.11
CA ALA A 984 11.92 -59.31 -58.46
C ALA A 984 12.44 -60.36 -59.46
N LEU A 985 11.86 -60.47 -60.66
CA LEU A 985 12.30 -61.41 -61.70
C LEU A 985 13.74 -61.15 -62.17
N GLY A 986 14.26 -59.93 -62.02
CA GLY A 986 15.66 -59.61 -62.25
C GLY A 986 16.63 -60.20 -61.22
N PHE A 987 16.17 -60.50 -60.01
CA PHE A 987 17.00 -60.94 -58.88
C PHE A 987 16.68 -62.39 -58.42
N SER A 988 15.41 -62.72 -58.16
CA SER A 988 14.97 -64.06 -57.74
C SER A 988 13.53 -64.39 -58.14
N VAL A 989 13.35 -65.57 -58.75
CA VAL A 989 12.04 -66.07 -59.20
C VAL A 989 11.15 -66.44 -58.00
N ASP A 990 11.74 -66.90 -56.89
CA ASP A 990 11.01 -67.28 -55.69
C ASP A 990 10.42 -66.08 -54.95
N LEU A 991 11.08 -64.91 -54.97
CA LEU A 991 10.51 -63.66 -54.46
C LEU A 991 9.35 -63.21 -55.36
N ALA A 992 9.51 -63.30 -56.68
CA ALA A 992 8.44 -62.99 -57.63
C ALA A 992 7.20 -63.87 -57.45
N LYS A 993 7.38 -65.19 -57.19
CA LYS A 993 6.29 -66.12 -56.84
C LYS A 993 5.62 -65.74 -55.52
N ARG A 994 6.39 -65.40 -54.48
CA ARG A 994 5.84 -64.94 -53.18
C ARG A 994 5.04 -63.65 -53.34
N CYS A 995 5.50 -62.69 -54.13
CA CYS A 995 4.78 -61.45 -54.42
C CYS A 995 3.47 -61.70 -55.19
N ALA A 996 3.43 -62.72 -56.06
CA ALA A 996 2.23 -63.08 -56.83
C ALA A 996 1.17 -63.82 -55.98
N LEU A 997 1.59 -64.67 -55.04
CA LEU A 997 0.70 -65.39 -54.11
C LEU A 997 0.09 -64.47 -53.04
N GLN A 998 0.80 -63.44 -52.60
CA GLN A 998 0.29 -62.42 -51.66
C GLN A 998 -0.95 -61.65 -52.15
N ILE A 999 -1.39 -61.86 -53.39
CA ILE A 999 -2.58 -61.26 -54.00
C ILE A 999 -3.88 -62.01 -53.60
N GLU A 1000 -3.79 -63.23 -53.04
CA GLU A 1000 -4.94 -64.09 -52.69
C GLU A 1000 -5.45 -63.91 -51.26
N ASP A 1001 -4.58 -63.65 -50.27
CA ASP A 1001 -4.93 -63.59 -48.84
C ASP A 1001 -5.73 -62.35 -48.39
N THR A 1002 -6.17 -61.48 -49.31
CA THR A 1002 -6.94 -60.28 -48.97
C THR A 1002 -8.44 -60.54 -49.10
N GLU A 1003 -8.98 -61.18 -48.06
CA GLU A 1003 -10.42 -61.41 -47.85
C GLU A 1003 -11.24 -60.09 -47.94
N PRO A 1004 -12.46 -60.10 -48.54
CA PRO A 1004 -13.29 -58.90 -48.73
C PRO A 1004 -14.02 -58.37 -47.48
N TRP A 1005 -13.91 -59.02 -46.32
CA TRP A 1005 -14.72 -58.68 -45.14
C TRP A 1005 -13.98 -57.77 -44.18
N LEU A 1006 -13.91 -56.47 -44.52
CA LEU A 1006 -14.01 -55.32 -43.60
C LEU A 1006 -13.66 -54.04 -44.35
N LEU A 1007 -14.45 -52.99 -44.11
CA LEU A 1007 -14.27 -51.57 -44.47
C LEU A 1007 -15.08 -51.09 -45.69
N GLU A 1008 -16.36 -50.87 -45.45
CA GLU A 1008 -17.06 -49.68 -45.96
C GLU A 1008 -16.60 -48.47 -45.13
N GLN A 1009 -15.42 -47.93 -45.44
CA GLN A 1009 -15.05 -46.56 -45.10
C GLN A 1009 -14.36 -45.94 -46.31
N GLU A 1010 -14.85 -44.76 -46.66
CA GLU A 1010 -14.40 -43.96 -47.78
C GLU A 1010 -12.91 -43.57 -47.63
N ASP A 1011 -12.32 -43.36 -48.80
CA ASP A 1011 -10.97 -42.88 -49.11
C ASP A 1011 -9.81 -43.90 -49.04
N TYR A 1012 -9.19 -44.10 -50.21
CA TYR A 1012 -8.04 -44.96 -50.54
C TYR A 1012 -8.35 -46.44 -50.83
N CYS A 1013 -9.19 -46.66 -51.84
CA CYS A 1013 -9.34 -47.97 -52.46
C CYS A 1013 -7.98 -48.50 -52.97
N ARG A 1014 -7.50 -49.62 -52.40
CA ARG A 1014 -6.69 -50.58 -53.17
C ARG A 1014 -7.44 -50.82 -54.47
N GLN A 1015 -6.85 -50.53 -55.62
CA GLN A 1015 -7.42 -50.92 -56.90
C GLN A 1015 -7.69 -52.42 -56.82
N LYS A 1016 -8.97 -52.80 -56.83
CA LYS A 1016 -9.37 -54.19 -57.06
C LYS A 1016 -8.66 -54.60 -58.35
N LEU A 1017 -7.60 -55.39 -58.25
CA LEU A 1017 -7.03 -56.00 -59.45
C LEU A 1017 -8.08 -56.98 -59.94
N ASP A 1018 -8.72 -56.63 -61.05
CA ASP A 1018 -9.60 -57.52 -61.79
C ASP A 1018 -8.91 -58.88 -62.00
N GLU A 1019 -9.68 -59.96 -62.12
CA GLU A 1019 -9.16 -61.28 -62.48
C GLU A 1019 -8.24 -61.20 -63.73
N LYS A 1020 -8.49 -60.25 -64.65
CA LYS A 1020 -7.64 -59.95 -65.80
C LYS A 1020 -6.23 -59.45 -65.42
N GLY A 1021 -6.13 -58.58 -64.43
CA GLY A 1021 -4.85 -58.05 -63.93
C GLY A 1021 -4.05 -59.11 -63.17
N LYS A 1022 -4.73 -59.93 -62.36
CA LYS A 1022 -4.11 -61.09 -61.68
C LYS A 1022 -3.57 -62.10 -62.70
N LYS A 1023 -4.35 -62.38 -63.77
CA LYS A 1023 -3.92 -63.22 -64.90
C LYS A 1023 -2.70 -62.64 -65.59
N ALA A 1024 -2.67 -61.34 -65.86
CA ALA A 1024 -1.55 -60.69 -66.54
C ALA A 1024 -0.23 -60.82 -65.78
N ILE A 1025 -0.24 -60.73 -64.44
CA ILE A 1025 0.97 -60.86 -63.60
C ILE A 1025 1.50 -62.30 -63.64
N TRP A 1026 0.63 -63.29 -63.45
CA TRP A 1026 1.03 -64.69 -63.58
C TRP A 1026 1.45 -65.06 -65.01
N LEU A 1027 0.85 -64.44 -66.03
CA LEU A 1027 1.27 -64.58 -67.43
C LEU A 1027 2.66 -63.94 -67.68
N LYS A 1028 3.05 -62.86 -66.99
CA LYS A 1028 4.43 -62.33 -67.04
C LYS A 1028 5.44 -63.36 -66.50
N ILE A 1029 5.10 -64.04 -65.40
CA ILE A 1029 5.91 -65.14 -64.85
C ILE A 1029 5.95 -66.32 -65.84
N GLY A 1030 4.82 -66.66 -66.47
CA GLY A 1030 4.74 -67.67 -67.52
C GLY A 1030 5.56 -67.33 -68.77
N GLN A 1031 5.52 -66.08 -69.24
CA GLN A 1031 6.34 -65.58 -70.35
C GLN A 1031 7.84 -65.68 -70.04
N TYR A 1032 8.24 -65.42 -68.79
CA TYR A 1032 9.62 -65.60 -68.32
C TYR A 1032 10.08 -67.06 -68.36
N TYR A 1033 9.23 -68.01 -67.92
CA TYR A 1033 9.52 -69.45 -68.02
C TYR A 1033 9.58 -69.94 -69.47
N VAL A 1034 8.70 -69.44 -70.34
CA VAL A 1034 8.70 -69.77 -71.77
C VAL A 1034 9.92 -69.19 -72.48
N ALA A 1035 10.38 -67.97 -72.13
CA ALA A 1035 11.61 -67.38 -72.64
C ALA A 1035 12.87 -68.19 -72.24
N ARG A 1036 12.82 -68.93 -71.12
CA ARG A 1036 13.88 -69.83 -70.65
C ARG A 1036 13.75 -71.29 -71.15
N GLY A 1037 12.64 -71.63 -71.81
CA GLY A 1037 12.41 -72.97 -72.38
C GLY A 1037 11.79 -74.00 -71.41
N GLU A 1038 11.30 -73.59 -70.25
CA GLU A 1038 10.82 -74.48 -69.17
C GLU A 1038 9.29 -74.68 -69.23
N THR A 1039 8.80 -75.41 -70.25
CA THR A 1039 7.36 -75.57 -70.52
C THR A 1039 6.61 -76.41 -69.48
N GLU A 1040 7.26 -77.34 -68.79
CA GLU A 1040 6.63 -78.18 -67.76
C GLU A 1040 6.29 -77.38 -66.49
N GLN A 1041 7.18 -76.48 -66.08
CA GLN A 1041 6.96 -75.56 -64.96
C GLN A 1041 5.89 -74.52 -65.29
N CYS A 1042 5.78 -74.13 -66.57
CA CYS A 1042 4.69 -73.27 -67.06
C CYS A 1042 3.30 -73.95 -67.01
N ILE A 1043 3.23 -75.29 -67.11
CA ILE A 1043 1.98 -76.04 -66.96
C ILE A 1043 1.65 -76.24 -65.46
N GLN A 1044 2.66 -76.44 -64.61
CA GLN A 1044 2.50 -76.48 -63.15
C GLN A 1044 2.01 -75.14 -62.58
N LEU A 1045 2.37 -74.03 -63.21
CA LEU A 1045 1.85 -72.68 -62.91
C LEU A 1045 0.32 -72.57 -62.92
N ILE A 1046 -0.41 -73.43 -63.66
CA ILE A 1046 -1.89 -73.49 -63.63
C ILE A 1046 -2.41 -74.01 -62.29
N GLN A 1047 -1.67 -74.92 -61.67
CA GLN A 1047 -1.96 -75.44 -60.32
C GLN A 1047 -1.45 -74.48 -59.23
N GLU A 1048 -0.28 -73.86 -59.43
CA GLU A 1048 0.31 -72.89 -58.48
C GLU A 1048 -0.42 -71.54 -58.42
N SER A 1049 -1.32 -71.25 -59.38
CA SER A 1049 -2.11 -70.00 -59.46
C SER A 1049 -3.60 -70.21 -59.18
N ASP A 1050 -3.96 -71.27 -58.43
CA ASP A 1050 -5.35 -71.59 -58.05
C ASP A 1050 -6.34 -71.60 -59.23
N HIS A 1051 -5.87 -72.08 -60.40
CA HIS A 1051 -6.64 -72.15 -61.65
C HIS A 1051 -7.13 -70.79 -62.20
N LEU A 1052 -6.53 -69.68 -61.76
CA LEU A 1052 -6.84 -68.34 -62.25
C LEU A 1052 -6.46 -68.18 -63.74
N ILE A 1053 -5.36 -68.80 -64.17
CA ILE A 1053 -5.01 -68.92 -65.58
C ILE A 1053 -5.63 -70.21 -66.16
N SER A 1054 -6.35 -70.08 -67.27
CA SER A 1054 -6.91 -71.23 -67.99
C SER A 1054 -5.95 -71.75 -69.06
N ILE A 1055 -6.14 -73.00 -69.50
CA ILE A 1055 -5.40 -73.54 -70.67
C ILE A 1055 -5.55 -72.63 -71.88
N GLN A 1056 -6.73 -72.02 -72.06
CA GLN A 1056 -7.02 -71.13 -73.19
C GLN A 1056 -6.13 -69.88 -73.19
N ASP A 1057 -5.71 -69.41 -72.01
CA ASP A 1057 -4.87 -68.23 -71.83
C ASP A 1057 -3.37 -68.54 -72.08
N LEU A 1058 -2.94 -69.79 -71.88
CA LEU A 1058 -1.55 -70.24 -72.08
C LEU A 1058 -1.28 -70.81 -73.49
N LEU A 1059 -2.30 -71.34 -74.17
CA LEU A 1059 -2.20 -71.88 -75.53
C LEU A 1059 -1.56 -70.93 -76.57
N PRO A 1060 -1.78 -69.60 -76.54
CA PRO A 1060 -1.12 -68.68 -77.47
C PRO A 1060 0.39 -68.49 -77.20
N ILE A 1061 0.84 -68.73 -75.97
CA ILE A 1061 2.21 -68.47 -75.49
C ILE A 1061 3.07 -69.74 -75.59
N ILE A 1062 2.45 -70.92 -75.55
CA ILE A 1062 3.12 -72.21 -75.67
C ILE A 1062 3.50 -72.50 -77.14
N PRO A 1063 4.74 -72.93 -77.46
CA PRO A 1063 5.14 -73.30 -78.82
C PRO A 1063 4.27 -74.42 -79.41
N LYS A 1064 3.99 -74.35 -80.73
CA LYS A 1064 3.08 -75.28 -81.48
C LYS A 1064 3.39 -76.78 -81.35
N PHE A 1065 4.57 -77.17 -80.83
CA PHE A 1065 5.04 -78.57 -80.78
C PHE A 1065 5.03 -79.18 -79.37
N THR A 1066 4.03 -78.84 -78.55
CA THR A 1066 3.87 -79.46 -77.23
C THR A 1066 3.03 -80.73 -77.34
N LYS A 1067 3.51 -81.88 -76.83
CA LYS A 1067 2.84 -83.18 -76.95
C LYS A 1067 1.46 -83.14 -76.25
N ILE A 1068 0.38 -83.39 -76.98
CA ILE A 1068 -1.03 -83.32 -76.52
C ILE A 1068 -1.33 -84.21 -75.29
N GLY A 1069 -0.49 -85.21 -74.99
CA GLY A 1069 -0.65 -86.12 -73.85
C GLY A 1069 -0.65 -85.44 -72.47
N THR A 1070 0.10 -84.34 -72.29
CA THR A 1070 0.17 -83.60 -71.01
C THR A 1070 -1.02 -82.67 -70.76
N LEU A 1071 -1.85 -82.37 -71.77
CA LEU A 1071 -2.97 -81.44 -71.67
C LEU A 1071 -4.32 -82.11 -71.35
N LYS A 1072 -4.44 -83.43 -71.53
CA LYS A 1072 -5.69 -84.19 -71.36
C LYS A 1072 -6.37 -84.03 -69.98
N PRO A 1073 -5.67 -84.15 -68.82
CA PRO A 1073 -6.34 -84.07 -67.52
C PRO A 1073 -6.90 -82.67 -67.23
N VAL A 1074 -6.22 -81.61 -67.67
CA VAL A 1074 -6.61 -80.22 -67.41
C VAL A 1074 -7.88 -79.84 -68.22
N ILE A 1075 -8.09 -80.44 -69.40
CA ILE A 1075 -9.28 -80.19 -70.24
C ILE A 1075 -10.56 -80.79 -69.64
N VAL A 1076 -10.46 -81.99 -69.04
CA VAL A 1076 -11.62 -82.68 -68.45
C VAL A 1076 -12.15 -81.90 -67.24
N ASP A 1077 -11.26 -81.37 -66.40
CA ASP A 1077 -11.66 -80.61 -65.21
C ASP A 1077 -12.33 -79.28 -65.57
N PHE A 1078 -11.89 -78.63 -66.66
CA PHE A 1078 -12.50 -77.39 -67.16
C PHE A 1078 -13.96 -77.58 -67.64
N LEU A 1079 -14.29 -78.73 -68.24
CA LEU A 1079 -15.65 -78.99 -68.75
C LEU A 1079 -16.67 -79.20 -67.63
N MET A 1080 -16.28 -79.86 -66.53
CA MET A 1080 -17.19 -80.14 -65.40
C MET A 1080 -17.61 -78.86 -64.67
N ARG A 1081 -16.68 -77.94 -64.43
CA ARG A 1081 -16.96 -76.68 -63.71
C ARG A 1081 -17.88 -75.71 -64.47
N ASN A 1082 -17.85 -75.73 -65.81
CA ASN A 1082 -18.75 -74.89 -66.62
C ASN A 1082 -20.22 -75.29 -66.50
N LYS A 1083 -20.51 -76.56 -66.23
CA LYS A 1083 -21.89 -77.05 -66.04
C LYS A 1083 -22.53 -76.47 -64.78
N GLU A 1084 -21.85 -76.52 -63.64
CA GLU A 1084 -22.39 -76.02 -62.36
C GLU A 1084 -22.64 -74.50 -62.37
N ARG A 1085 -21.79 -73.75 -63.06
CA ARG A 1085 -21.90 -72.29 -63.14
C ARG A 1085 -23.19 -71.84 -63.85
N LEU A 1086 -23.63 -72.59 -64.87
CA LEU A 1086 -24.87 -72.31 -65.59
C LEU A 1086 -26.11 -72.46 -64.70
N GLU A 1087 -26.16 -73.51 -63.87
CA GLU A 1087 -27.29 -73.79 -62.97
C GLU A 1087 -27.44 -72.75 -61.84
N LYS A 1088 -26.33 -72.12 -61.42
CA LYS A 1088 -26.35 -71.07 -60.39
C LYS A 1088 -26.87 -69.74 -60.94
N LEU A 1089 -26.51 -69.40 -62.17
CA LEU A 1089 -26.92 -68.13 -62.79
C LEU A 1089 -28.45 -68.09 -63.03
N GLU A 1090 -29.03 -69.22 -63.41
CA GLU A 1090 -30.47 -69.33 -63.66
C GLU A 1090 -31.31 -69.10 -62.38
N ARG A 1091 -30.81 -69.52 -61.22
CA ARG A 1091 -31.45 -69.27 -59.92
C ARG A 1091 -31.43 -67.79 -59.53
N ASN A 1092 -30.28 -67.13 -59.67
CA ASN A 1092 -30.13 -65.72 -59.28
C ASN A 1092 -31.02 -64.79 -60.13
N MET A 1093 -31.25 -65.12 -61.41
CA MET A 1093 -32.15 -64.32 -62.25
C MET A 1093 -33.61 -64.37 -61.76
N LYS A 1094 -34.06 -65.50 -61.20
CA LYS A 1094 -35.42 -65.62 -60.65
C LYS A 1094 -35.63 -64.70 -59.45
N GLU A 1095 -34.75 -64.75 -58.45
CA GLU A 1095 -34.89 -63.99 -57.20
C GLU A 1095 -34.91 -62.47 -57.42
N ALA A 1096 -34.05 -61.95 -58.30
CA ALA A 1096 -34.02 -60.51 -58.61
C ALA A 1096 -35.33 -60.01 -59.25
N THR A 1097 -36.02 -60.88 -60.00
CA THR A 1097 -37.28 -60.54 -60.68
C THR A 1097 -38.43 -60.42 -59.67
N ASP A 1098 -38.44 -61.26 -58.65
CA ASP A 1098 -39.46 -61.27 -57.60
C ASP A 1098 -39.39 -59.99 -56.74
N ILE A 1099 -38.19 -59.56 -56.32
CA ILE A 1099 -37.99 -58.34 -55.51
C ILE A 1099 -38.46 -57.08 -56.27
N ALA A 1100 -38.17 -57.01 -57.57
CA ALA A 1100 -38.59 -55.89 -58.40
C ALA A 1100 -40.12 -55.79 -58.57
N SER A 1101 -40.86 -56.89 -58.37
CA SER A 1101 -42.32 -56.87 -58.36
C SER A 1101 -42.87 -56.30 -57.04
N GLU A 1102 -42.30 -56.70 -55.89
CA GLU A 1102 -42.73 -56.25 -54.56
C GLU A 1102 -42.54 -54.74 -54.34
N ILE A 1103 -41.45 -54.16 -54.87
CA ILE A 1103 -41.19 -52.72 -54.79
C ILE A 1103 -42.24 -51.92 -55.57
N ARG A 1104 -42.66 -52.42 -56.75
CA ARG A 1104 -43.68 -51.76 -57.57
C ARG A 1104 -45.03 -51.73 -56.86
N ASP A 1105 -45.43 -52.83 -56.22
CA ASP A 1105 -46.65 -52.91 -55.42
C ASP A 1105 -46.63 -51.92 -54.22
N LYS A 1106 -45.48 -51.78 -53.55
CA LYS A 1106 -45.31 -50.82 -52.44
C LYS A 1106 -45.40 -49.37 -52.90
N GLN A 1107 -44.83 -49.03 -54.06
CA GLN A 1107 -44.94 -47.68 -54.63
C GLN A 1107 -46.39 -47.33 -55.01
N GLU A 1108 -47.16 -48.27 -55.53
CA GLU A 1108 -48.55 -48.04 -55.93
C GLU A 1108 -49.46 -47.82 -54.71
N ARG A 1109 -49.23 -48.54 -53.60
CA ARG A 1109 -49.93 -48.31 -52.33
C ARG A 1109 -49.64 -46.92 -51.72
N LEU A 1110 -48.42 -46.40 -51.88
CA LEU A 1110 -48.02 -45.09 -51.34
C LEU A 1110 -48.70 -43.91 -52.07
N LYS A 1111 -48.96 -44.03 -53.38
CA LYS A 1111 -49.62 -42.98 -54.17
C LYS A 1111 -51.08 -42.69 -53.73
N ASN A 1112 -51.77 -43.68 -53.14
CA ASN A 1112 -53.18 -43.58 -52.76
C ASN A 1112 -53.42 -43.21 -51.28
N ARG A 1113 -52.38 -42.79 -50.54
CA ARG A 1113 -52.49 -42.47 -49.11
C ARG A 1113 -52.97 -41.02 -48.89
N THR A 1114 -54.22 -40.84 -48.50
CA THR A 1114 -54.78 -39.54 -48.09
C THR A 1114 -54.61 -39.30 -46.59
N THR A 1115 -54.26 -38.07 -46.18
CA THR A 1115 -54.22 -37.64 -44.78
C THR A 1115 -55.43 -36.76 -44.46
N VAL A 1116 -56.18 -37.11 -43.41
CA VAL A 1116 -57.35 -36.33 -42.95
C VAL A 1116 -56.88 -35.32 -41.90
N VAL A 1117 -57.17 -34.04 -42.12
CA VAL A 1117 -56.82 -32.92 -41.24
C VAL A 1117 -58.06 -32.45 -40.49
N LYS A 1118 -58.00 -32.40 -39.16
CA LYS A 1118 -59.10 -31.95 -38.30
C LYS A 1118 -58.92 -30.48 -37.91
N PRO A 1119 -60.00 -29.71 -37.69
CA PRO A 1119 -59.90 -28.31 -37.24
C PRO A 1119 -59.20 -28.11 -35.89
N SER A 1120 -59.11 -29.17 -35.07
CA SER A 1120 -58.42 -29.24 -33.78
C SER A 1120 -56.91 -29.50 -33.90
N ASP A 1121 -56.41 -29.83 -35.08
CA ASP A 1121 -54.99 -30.13 -35.26
C ASP A 1121 -54.15 -28.87 -35.07
N ILE A 1122 -52.98 -29.02 -34.46
CA ILE A 1122 -52.11 -27.91 -34.06
C ILE A 1122 -50.84 -27.87 -34.90
N CYS A 1123 -50.31 -26.67 -35.10
CA CYS A 1123 -49.02 -26.49 -35.74
C CYS A 1123 -47.90 -26.99 -34.82
N ALA A 1124 -46.99 -27.82 -35.35
CA ALA A 1124 -45.88 -28.39 -34.58
C ALA A 1124 -44.83 -27.36 -34.14
N HIS A 1125 -44.79 -26.17 -34.75
CA HIS A 1125 -43.84 -25.11 -34.41
C HIS A 1125 -44.40 -24.10 -33.40
N CYS A 1126 -45.64 -23.60 -33.61
CA CYS A 1126 -46.21 -22.56 -32.74
C CYS A 1126 -47.34 -23.03 -31.83
N THR A 1127 -47.68 -24.33 -31.86
CA THR A 1127 -48.71 -25.02 -31.05
C THR A 1127 -50.13 -24.43 -31.11
N ARG A 1128 -50.40 -23.52 -32.04
CA ARG A 1128 -51.74 -22.95 -32.30
C ARG A 1128 -52.52 -23.81 -33.30
N PRO A 1129 -53.87 -23.78 -33.28
CA PRO A 1129 -54.68 -24.48 -34.27
C PRO A 1129 -54.29 -24.11 -35.70
N ILE A 1130 -54.23 -25.09 -36.60
CA ILE A 1130 -53.96 -24.84 -38.03
C ILE A 1130 -55.11 -24.16 -38.76
N SER A 1131 -56.32 -24.20 -38.17
CA SER A 1131 -57.51 -23.55 -38.71
C SER A 1131 -57.36 -22.02 -38.72
N GLY A 1132 -57.69 -21.40 -39.86
CA GLY A 1132 -57.67 -19.95 -40.05
C GLY A 1132 -56.38 -19.36 -40.65
N ARG A 1133 -55.35 -20.18 -40.92
CA ARG A 1133 -54.12 -19.76 -41.61
C ARG A 1133 -53.71 -20.79 -42.68
N PRO A 1134 -52.97 -20.40 -43.73
CA PRO A 1134 -52.42 -21.36 -44.67
C PRO A 1134 -51.45 -22.30 -43.96
N PHE A 1135 -51.57 -23.62 -44.20
CA PHE A 1135 -50.77 -24.65 -43.55
C PHE A 1135 -50.30 -25.71 -44.55
N ASN A 1136 -49.17 -26.35 -44.25
CA ASN A 1136 -48.58 -27.45 -45.01
C ASN A 1136 -48.67 -28.75 -44.19
N VAL A 1137 -48.86 -29.86 -44.91
CA VAL A 1137 -49.05 -31.20 -44.33
C VAL A 1137 -48.01 -32.15 -44.90
N HIS A 1138 -47.21 -32.75 -44.04
CA HIS A 1138 -46.26 -33.79 -44.45
C HIS A 1138 -46.86 -35.20 -44.32
N SER A 1139 -46.35 -36.16 -45.09
CA SER A 1139 -46.79 -37.58 -45.08
C SER A 1139 -46.62 -38.27 -43.72
N CYS A 1140 -45.73 -37.74 -42.87
CA CYS A 1140 -45.51 -38.13 -41.48
C CYS A 1140 -46.57 -37.61 -40.49
N ARG A 1141 -47.60 -36.87 -40.96
CA ARG A 1141 -48.66 -36.21 -40.16
C ARG A 1141 -48.20 -35.06 -39.25
N HIS A 1142 -47.04 -34.45 -39.53
CA HIS A 1142 -46.71 -33.15 -38.95
C HIS A 1142 -47.37 -32.02 -39.75
N PHE A 1143 -48.00 -31.09 -39.04
CA PHE A 1143 -48.70 -29.94 -39.61
C PHE A 1143 -47.96 -28.66 -39.23
N PHE A 1144 -47.76 -27.76 -40.19
CA PHE A 1144 -47.13 -26.47 -39.95
C PHE A 1144 -47.95 -25.35 -40.58
N HIS A 1145 -48.12 -24.21 -39.91
CA HIS A 1145 -48.50 -22.99 -40.63
C HIS A 1145 -47.41 -22.68 -41.64
N ARG A 1146 -47.78 -22.12 -42.79
CA ARG A 1146 -46.84 -21.80 -43.87
C ARG A 1146 -45.69 -20.92 -43.37
N GLU A 1147 -46.00 -19.85 -42.64
CA GLU A 1147 -45.01 -18.94 -42.03
C GLU A 1147 -44.09 -19.66 -41.02
N CYS A 1148 -44.63 -20.63 -40.27
CA CYS A 1148 -43.85 -21.38 -39.30
C CYS A 1148 -42.95 -22.45 -39.94
N LEU A 1149 -43.36 -23.01 -41.08
CA LEU A 1149 -42.50 -23.90 -41.85
C LEU A 1149 -41.36 -23.11 -42.51
N GLU A 1150 -41.65 -21.91 -43.00
CA GLU A 1150 -40.64 -20.98 -43.52
C GLU A 1150 -39.58 -20.67 -42.46
N SER A 1151 -39.98 -20.30 -41.23
CA SER A 1151 -39.02 -20.05 -40.15
C SER A 1151 -38.21 -21.28 -39.78
N ALA A 1152 -38.83 -22.46 -39.75
CA ALA A 1152 -38.16 -23.70 -39.38
C ALA A 1152 -37.14 -24.18 -40.43
N MET A 1153 -37.37 -23.89 -41.71
CA MET A 1153 -36.51 -24.38 -42.81
C MET A 1153 -35.34 -23.44 -43.14
N ILE A 1154 -35.41 -22.14 -42.81
CA ILE A 1154 -34.34 -21.16 -43.12
C ILE A 1154 -32.93 -21.60 -42.69
N PRO A 1155 -32.70 -22.19 -41.50
CA PRO A 1155 -31.35 -22.61 -41.09
C PRO A 1155 -30.76 -23.75 -41.91
N PHE A 1156 -31.59 -24.50 -42.64
CA PHE A 1156 -31.22 -25.74 -43.34
C PHE A 1156 -31.16 -25.59 -44.86
N LEU A 1157 -31.66 -24.47 -45.39
CA LEU A 1157 -31.62 -24.16 -46.81
C LEU A 1157 -30.30 -23.48 -47.18
N THR A 1158 -29.82 -23.71 -48.40
CA THR A 1158 -28.64 -23.01 -48.92
C THR A 1158 -28.91 -21.50 -49.02
N PRO A 1159 -27.90 -20.64 -48.91
CA PRO A 1159 -28.08 -19.19 -49.05
C PRO A 1159 -28.69 -18.81 -50.41
N GLU A 1160 -28.44 -19.60 -51.46
CA GLU A 1160 -29.08 -19.45 -52.77
C GLU A 1160 -30.58 -19.77 -52.72
N ASP A 1161 -30.96 -20.86 -52.03
CA ASP A 1161 -32.37 -21.25 -51.84
C ASP A 1161 -33.13 -20.29 -50.95
N VAL A 1162 -32.50 -19.74 -49.90
CA VAL A 1162 -33.10 -18.70 -49.04
C VAL A 1162 -33.34 -17.40 -49.81
N SER A 1163 -32.37 -16.99 -50.65
CA SER A 1163 -32.51 -15.82 -51.52
C SER A 1163 -33.63 -16.02 -52.55
N ARG A 1164 -33.65 -17.19 -53.20
CA ARG A 1164 -34.69 -17.60 -54.15
C ARG A 1164 -36.07 -17.63 -53.51
N MET A 1165 -36.20 -18.18 -52.30
CA MET A 1165 -37.45 -18.23 -51.54
C MET A 1165 -37.95 -16.82 -51.17
N ARG A 1166 -37.10 -15.96 -50.62
CA ARG A 1166 -37.48 -14.57 -50.29
C ARG A 1166 -37.88 -13.78 -51.53
N GLY A 1167 -37.20 -14.00 -52.66
CA GLY A 1167 -37.58 -13.44 -53.96
C GLY A 1167 -38.97 -13.89 -54.42
N LEU A 1168 -39.26 -15.19 -54.33
CA LEU A 1168 -40.57 -15.76 -54.68
C LEU A 1168 -41.70 -15.26 -53.77
N ILE A 1169 -41.46 -15.09 -52.47
CA ILE A 1169 -42.44 -14.50 -51.53
C ILE A 1169 -42.75 -13.05 -51.89
N GLY A 1170 -41.72 -12.24 -52.20
CA GLY A 1170 -41.92 -10.87 -52.67
C GLY A 1170 -42.65 -10.78 -54.02
N GLU A 1171 -42.46 -11.76 -54.90
CA GLU A 1171 -43.22 -11.89 -56.15
C GLU A 1171 -44.67 -12.34 -55.91
N GLU A 1172 -44.90 -13.22 -54.94
CA GLU A 1172 -46.23 -13.68 -54.52
C GLU A 1172 -47.06 -12.52 -53.97
N GLU A 1173 -46.50 -11.70 -53.07
CA GLU A 1173 -47.18 -10.51 -52.52
C GLU A 1173 -47.50 -9.48 -53.62
N ARG A 1174 -46.56 -9.27 -54.55
CA ARG A 1174 -46.75 -8.38 -55.71
C ARG A 1174 -47.83 -8.93 -56.64
N CYS A 1175 -47.84 -10.24 -56.90
CA CYS A 1175 -48.84 -10.90 -57.72
C CYS A 1175 -50.23 -10.87 -57.07
N LEU A 1176 -50.31 -11.00 -55.75
CA LEU A 1176 -51.54 -10.91 -54.97
C LEU A 1176 -52.09 -9.47 -54.96
N GLY A 1177 -51.23 -8.45 -54.86
CA GLY A 1177 -51.60 -7.04 -55.02
C GLY A 1177 -52.12 -6.72 -56.42
N GLN A 1178 -51.45 -7.21 -57.47
CA GLN A 1178 -51.90 -7.09 -58.86
C GLN A 1178 -53.22 -7.83 -59.11
N MET A 1179 -53.39 -9.03 -58.54
CA MET A 1179 -54.62 -9.79 -58.66
C MET A 1179 -55.81 -9.06 -58.01
N LYS A 1180 -55.62 -8.44 -56.84
CA LYS A 1180 -56.64 -7.60 -56.19
C LYS A 1180 -56.97 -6.35 -57.03
N ALA A 1181 -55.97 -5.71 -57.62
CA ALA A 1181 -56.17 -4.55 -58.49
C ALA A 1181 -56.92 -4.89 -59.79
N GLU A 1182 -56.60 -6.01 -60.44
CA GLU A 1182 -57.28 -6.52 -61.64
C GLU A 1182 -58.72 -6.96 -61.34
N GLN A 1183 -58.98 -7.53 -60.15
CA GLN A 1183 -60.32 -7.86 -59.67
C GLN A 1183 -61.17 -6.60 -59.41
N LEU A 1184 -60.58 -5.56 -58.82
CA LEU A 1184 -61.23 -4.26 -58.62
C LEU A 1184 -61.49 -3.53 -59.95
N ALA A 1185 -60.64 -3.72 -60.96
CA ALA A 1185 -60.78 -3.17 -62.30
C ALA A 1185 -61.74 -3.96 -63.21
N GLY A 1186 -62.30 -5.10 -62.76
CA GLY A 1186 -63.27 -5.90 -63.51
C GLY A 1186 -62.68 -6.74 -64.66
N ASN A 1187 -61.36 -6.82 -64.80
CA ASN A 1187 -60.69 -7.56 -65.87
C ASN A 1187 -60.56 -9.06 -65.53
N GLN A 1188 -61.58 -9.85 -65.85
CA GLN A 1188 -61.62 -11.28 -65.50
C GLN A 1188 -60.50 -12.12 -66.13
N LYS A 1189 -60.04 -11.76 -67.33
CA LYS A 1189 -58.96 -12.49 -68.01
C LYS A 1189 -57.59 -12.21 -67.35
N GLY A 1190 -57.31 -10.94 -67.06
CA GLY A 1190 -56.12 -10.53 -66.30
C GLY A 1190 -56.09 -11.12 -64.89
N GLY A 1191 -57.24 -11.14 -64.20
CA GLY A 1191 -57.37 -11.77 -62.88
C GLY A 1191 -57.04 -13.28 -62.89
N ARG A 1192 -57.51 -14.02 -63.90
CA ARG A 1192 -57.28 -15.47 -64.03
C ARG A 1192 -55.82 -15.80 -64.36
N GLU A 1193 -55.18 -15.03 -65.24
CA GLU A 1193 -53.75 -15.18 -65.55
C GLU A 1193 -52.88 -14.90 -64.32
N LYS A 1194 -53.22 -13.89 -63.52
CA LYS A 1194 -52.52 -13.59 -62.25
C LYS A 1194 -52.77 -14.66 -61.19
N GLN A 1195 -53.95 -15.27 -61.17
CA GLN A 1195 -54.26 -16.38 -60.27
C GLN A 1195 -53.47 -17.65 -60.62
N GLU A 1196 -53.33 -17.99 -61.90
CA GLU A 1196 -52.46 -19.10 -62.33
C GLU A 1196 -50.99 -18.82 -61.99
N LYS A 1197 -50.54 -17.58 -62.21
CA LYS A 1197 -49.18 -17.17 -61.83
C LYS A 1197 -48.96 -17.28 -60.33
N TYR A 1198 -49.92 -16.85 -59.51
CA TYR A 1198 -49.90 -17.02 -58.07
C TYR A 1198 -49.80 -18.50 -57.67
N LEU A 1199 -50.58 -19.39 -58.28
CA LEU A 1199 -50.56 -20.82 -57.97
C LEU A 1199 -49.22 -21.48 -58.31
N ARG A 1200 -48.59 -21.09 -59.43
CA ARG A 1200 -47.25 -21.56 -59.81
C ARG A 1200 -46.19 -21.10 -58.83
N ILE A 1201 -46.24 -19.84 -58.40
CA ILE A 1201 -45.30 -19.29 -57.40
C ILE A 1201 -45.49 -20.01 -56.05
N ALA A 1202 -46.73 -20.19 -55.59
CA ALA A 1202 -47.03 -20.91 -54.36
C ALA A 1202 -46.55 -22.37 -54.40
N THR A 1203 -46.70 -23.06 -55.55
CA THR A 1203 -46.23 -24.44 -55.73
C THR A 1203 -44.69 -24.53 -55.71
N ALA A 1204 -44.00 -23.55 -56.30
CA ALA A 1204 -42.54 -23.48 -56.26
C ALA A 1204 -42.02 -23.22 -54.83
N ILE A 1205 -42.69 -22.36 -54.06
CA ILE A 1205 -42.37 -22.15 -52.64
C ILE A 1205 -42.61 -23.42 -51.83
N SER A 1206 -43.73 -24.11 -52.05
CA SER A 1206 -44.03 -25.40 -51.41
C SER A 1206 -43.05 -26.52 -51.80
N ALA A 1207 -42.46 -26.51 -53.00
CA ALA A 1207 -41.45 -27.50 -53.40
C ALA A 1207 -40.12 -27.32 -52.66
N ILE A 1208 -39.76 -26.06 -52.34
CA ILE A 1208 -38.55 -25.74 -51.56
C ILE A 1208 -38.76 -26.06 -50.07
N LEU A 1209 -39.94 -25.71 -49.53
CA LEU A 1209 -40.23 -25.90 -48.10
C LEU A 1209 -40.74 -27.29 -47.73
N GLY A 1210 -41.35 -28.01 -48.68
CA GLY A 1210 -42.08 -29.25 -48.46
C GLY A 1210 -41.35 -30.52 -48.88
N SER A 1211 -40.09 -30.43 -49.31
CA SER A 1211 -39.28 -31.58 -49.75
C SER A 1211 -39.09 -32.60 -48.62
N GLU A 1212 -38.83 -32.13 -47.41
CA GLU A 1212 -38.65 -32.96 -46.22
C GLU A 1212 -39.33 -32.35 -44.99
N CYS A 1213 -39.62 -33.20 -44.01
CA CYS A 1213 -40.14 -32.74 -42.71
C CYS A 1213 -38.95 -32.43 -41.79
N PRO A 1214 -38.80 -31.20 -41.26
CA PRO A 1214 -37.65 -30.83 -40.43
C PRO A 1214 -37.57 -31.60 -39.10
N LEU A 1215 -38.66 -32.26 -38.67
CA LEU A 1215 -38.71 -33.02 -37.41
C LEU A 1215 -38.43 -34.53 -37.57
N CYS A 1216 -38.51 -35.10 -38.78
CA CYS A 1216 -38.39 -36.55 -38.97
C CYS A 1216 -37.86 -37.01 -40.32
N GLY A 1217 -37.44 -36.07 -41.18
CA GLY A 1217 -36.68 -36.37 -42.40
C GLY A 1217 -35.18 -36.45 -42.12
N ASP A 1218 -34.37 -36.53 -43.16
CA ASP A 1218 -32.91 -36.67 -43.06
C ASP A 1218 -32.28 -35.43 -42.40
N ILE A 1219 -32.92 -34.25 -42.54
CA ILE A 1219 -32.58 -33.04 -41.78
C ILE A 1219 -32.53 -33.32 -40.26
N ALA A 1220 -33.50 -34.04 -39.70
CA ALA A 1220 -33.53 -34.34 -38.27
C ALA A 1220 -32.40 -35.31 -37.86
N ILE A 1221 -32.04 -36.25 -38.74
CA ILE A 1221 -30.93 -37.18 -38.52
C ILE A 1221 -29.60 -36.41 -38.51
N SER A 1222 -29.41 -35.49 -39.46
CA SER A 1222 -28.20 -34.65 -39.56
C SER A 1222 -27.99 -33.69 -38.37
N LEU A 1223 -29.05 -33.44 -37.60
CA LEU A 1223 -29.01 -32.60 -36.39
C LEU A 1223 -28.57 -33.36 -35.13
N ILE A 1224 -28.58 -34.70 -35.15
CA ILE A 1224 -28.22 -35.53 -33.99
C ILE A 1224 -26.76 -35.30 -33.58
N ASP A 1225 -25.88 -35.10 -34.56
CA ASP A 1225 -24.44 -34.93 -34.32
C ASP A 1225 -24.04 -33.47 -34.05
N LYS A 1226 -25.01 -32.53 -34.07
CA LYS A 1226 -24.75 -31.11 -33.75
C LYS A 1226 -25.00 -30.84 -32.27
N PRO A 1227 -24.11 -30.09 -31.59
CA PRO A 1227 -24.29 -29.76 -30.18
C PRO A 1227 -25.57 -28.93 -29.97
N PHE A 1228 -26.30 -29.23 -28.89
CA PHE A 1228 -27.60 -28.61 -28.55
C PHE A 1228 -27.53 -27.09 -28.35
N MET A 1229 -26.35 -26.56 -28.03
CA MET A 1229 -26.06 -25.13 -27.96
C MET A 1229 -24.82 -24.87 -28.81
N SER A 1230 -24.82 -23.76 -29.55
CA SER A 1230 -23.57 -23.25 -30.11
C SER A 1230 -22.63 -22.80 -28.99
N ASP A 1231 -21.31 -22.77 -29.19
CA ASP A 1231 -20.36 -22.36 -28.14
C ASP A 1231 -20.64 -20.94 -27.61
N GLU A 1232 -21.21 -20.07 -28.44
CA GLU A 1232 -21.63 -18.71 -28.06
C GLU A 1232 -22.90 -18.73 -27.20
N GLU A 1233 -23.91 -19.53 -27.56
CA GLU A 1233 -25.13 -19.71 -26.75
C GLU A 1233 -24.84 -20.45 -25.46
N PHE A 1234 -23.97 -21.46 -25.49
CA PHE A 1234 -23.47 -22.14 -24.30
C PHE A 1234 -22.71 -21.16 -23.42
N ALA A 1235 -21.89 -20.25 -23.97
CA ALA A 1235 -21.24 -19.22 -23.18
C ALA A 1235 -22.24 -18.19 -22.60
N VAL A 1236 -23.28 -17.82 -23.34
CA VAL A 1236 -24.34 -16.91 -22.86
C VAL A 1236 -25.20 -17.58 -21.79
N ASP A 1237 -25.54 -18.87 -21.95
CA ASP A 1237 -26.30 -19.62 -20.96
C ASP A 1237 -25.43 -19.99 -19.76
N LEU A 1238 -24.18 -20.39 -19.95
CA LEU A 1238 -23.21 -20.51 -18.84
C LEU A 1238 -23.08 -19.19 -18.06
N ASN A 1239 -23.08 -18.04 -18.75
CA ASN A 1239 -23.12 -16.73 -18.10
C ASN A 1239 -24.49 -16.40 -17.45
N SER A 1240 -25.56 -17.07 -17.85
CA SER A 1240 -26.90 -16.97 -17.25
C SER A 1240 -27.03 -17.83 -15.99
N TRP A 1241 -26.34 -18.98 -15.93
CA TRP A 1241 -26.28 -19.89 -14.78
C TRP A 1241 -25.18 -19.51 -13.75
N ILE A 1242 -24.21 -18.67 -14.13
CA ILE A 1242 -23.17 -18.11 -13.23
C ILE A 1242 -23.65 -16.83 -12.49
N LEU A 1243 -24.84 -16.34 -12.81
CA LEU A 1243 -25.59 -15.35 -12.01
C LEU A 1243 -26.61 -16.05 -11.11
#